data_AF-A0A921G9U1-F1
#
_entry.id   AF-A0A921G9U1-F1
#
_cell.length_a   1.000
_cell.length_b   1.000
_cell.length_c   1.000
_cell.angle_alpha   90.00
_cell.angle_beta   90.00
_cell.angle_gamma   90.00
#
_symmetry.space_group_name_H-M   'P 1'
#
loop_
_entity.id
_entity.type
_entity.pdbx_description
1 polymer ?
#
loop_
_entity_poly.entity_id
_entity_poly.type
_entity_poly.pdbx_seq_one_letter_code
_entity_poly.pdbx_strand_id
1 'polypeptide(L)'
;MDHFDLKHSTQEDIIEFEVLDSISNDKKLYFKDGEAVKLISAGSNYAIGTLRDEKIAMVKPVNVHYQSIVEGILGRGRVYLAAVINHTKKLLQVSFKQYAEEKNLSYAINVSEDFFSSLRKSINLNNPYNPKEEIAVSTLYEAGGYTYAIVGTHIRADEEQRFKQFLIAGRDFYIQVNKIVEDLGQEYYVAEKILKKIKQDEYCFFLAKGQMKYTTDKEKIALETKAVMETLSDDTYIKIWDAYGEIERQTIMHEARECGALRYTSFEQIGRDYRFDIKGDNSERLSQYAKKFERGAILSASILNPFDVQRDDQEFEDYLSKHKNYIANIRLAENIQTDSGSIIFTIDDQEIRKINVDQQGYIFVSIMGDKKRLDRREQARAKIESRQCPMPHLSAVLEGKIVSSANNTKRKYPALSDAVKKEIFTRKGVYQPPTQKQEMAIAMALNTPDIALIQGPPGTGKTTVITAILKRLNEITDPTGGIFGRNLVTAFQHDAVQNAIDRIEILGLPAIKFGHKYNESEDDIVDVNTTIQGWINEKLSDLYACHSNLDSKKYLVEFNRIYLDYLYSANSIDQTLNLLERARELVDIYLSSDLLTELSDTISDLQLMTGGTSSNTTSFLVRAVRRIPTSEIAFSDNGKVEIQRAIYQLQKQKSSELSSELEIIQKMQLTGNYDFNQLKEIRKSLLVKVLPKENIFTT
;
A
#
# COMPACT_ATOMS: atom_id res chain seq x y z
N MET A 1 3.54 -36.53 -6.08
CA MET A 1 4.55 -35.80 -6.89
C MET A 1 4.85 -36.73 -8.06
N ASP A 2 3.92 -36.78 -9.00
CA ASP A 2 3.82 -37.82 -10.03
C ASP A 2 4.40 -37.29 -11.33
N HIS A 3 5.74 -37.20 -11.42
CA HIS A 3 6.41 -36.52 -12.53
C HIS A 3 6.48 -37.30 -13.84
N PHE A 4 5.95 -38.54 -13.92
CA PHE A 4 6.17 -39.42 -15.07
C PHE A 4 4.90 -39.97 -15.76
N ASP A 5 3.76 -39.29 -15.69
CA ASP A 5 2.58 -39.64 -16.51
C ASP A 5 2.64 -39.04 -17.93
N LEU A 6 3.72 -39.37 -18.65
CA LEU A 6 3.94 -39.05 -20.06
C LEU A 6 3.03 -39.92 -20.96
N LYS A 7 2.16 -39.29 -21.75
CA LYS A 7 1.24 -39.94 -22.71
C LYS A 7 1.93 -40.32 -24.03
N HIS A 8 1.28 -41.12 -24.88
CA HIS A 8 1.70 -41.40 -26.27
C HIS A 8 3.07 -42.07 -26.47
N SER A 9 3.59 -42.75 -25.46
CA SER A 9 4.67 -43.71 -25.67
C SER A 9 4.16 -44.86 -26.54
N THR A 10 4.98 -45.35 -27.47
CA THR A 10 4.64 -46.52 -28.29
C THR A 10 4.67 -47.80 -27.47
N GLN A 11 5.52 -47.84 -26.46
CA GLN A 11 5.68 -48.94 -25.52
C GLN A 11 6.13 -48.37 -24.17
N GLU A 12 5.57 -48.88 -23.07
CA GLU A 12 6.05 -48.63 -21.71
C GLU A 12 6.44 -49.96 -21.07
N ASP A 13 7.69 -50.06 -20.64
CA ASP A 13 8.22 -51.24 -19.95
C ASP A 13 8.69 -50.84 -18.56
N ILE A 14 8.15 -51.49 -17.53
CA ILE A 14 8.65 -51.35 -16.15
C ILE A 14 9.65 -52.46 -15.90
N ILE A 15 10.90 -52.07 -15.67
CA ILE A 15 12.02 -53.00 -15.56
C ILE A 15 12.55 -52.95 -14.13
N GLU A 16 12.61 -54.12 -13.51
CA GLU A 16 13.25 -54.29 -12.21
C GLU A 16 14.72 -54.68 -12.38
N PHE A 17 15.58 -53.98 -11.67
CA PHE A 17 16.99 -54.22 -11.63
C PHE A 17 17.46 -54.56 -10.23
N GLU A 18 18.30 -55.58 -10.11
CA GLU A 18 19.13 -55.81 -8.95
C GLU A 18 20.33 -54.85 -8.96
N VAL A 19 20.52 -54.11 -7.86
CA VAL A 19 21.64 -53.17 -7.70
C VAL A 19 22.87 -53.96 -7.25
N LEU A 20 23.91 -53.99 -8.08
CA LEU A 20 25.12 -54.77 -7.87
C LEU A 20 26.18 -54.01 -7.07
N ASP A 21 26.49 -52.77 -7.46
CA ASP A 21 27.51 -51.91 -6.82
C ASP A 21 27.27 -50.43 -7.16
N SER A 22 27.70 -49.53 -6.28
CA SER A 22 27.70 -48.07 -6.52
C SER A 22 29.07 -47.62 -7.02
N ILE A 23 29.15 -47.00 -8.20
CA ILE A 23 30.42 -46.47 -8.74
C ILE A 23 30.76 -45.09 -8.13
N SER A 24 29.77 -44.38 -7.57
CA SER A 24 29.95 -43.05 -6.97
C SER A 24 30.51 -43.09 -5.54
N ASN A 25 31.44 -42.19 -5.21
CA ASN A 25 32.11 -41.99 -3.90
C ASN A 25 31.19 -41.66 -2.70
N ASP A 26 29.87 -41.74 -2.84
CA ASP A 26 28.90 -41.32 -1.81
C ASP A 26 28.37 -42.47 -0.96
N LYS A 27 28.36 -42.25 0.36
CA LYS A 27 28.13 -43.27 1.42
C LYS A 27 26.70 -43.84 1.52
N LYS A 28 25.84 -43.71 0.51
CA LYS A 28 24.58 -44.46 0.31
C LYS A 28 23.94 -44.02 -1.01
N LEU A 29 24.09 -44.82 -2.07
CA LEU A 29 23.44 -44.56 -3.36
C LEU A 29 21.91 -44.64 -3.21
N TYR A 30 21.21 -43.54 -3.47
CA TYR A 30 19.75 -43.48 -3.48
C TYR A 30 19.23 -42.62 -4.63
N PHE A 31 18.19 -43.11 -5.28
CA PHE A 31 17.47 -42.45 -6.37
C PHE A 31 16.07 -42.14 -5.84
N LYS A 32 15.63 -40.91 -6.02
CA LYS A 32 14.29 -40.45 -5.64
C LYS A 32 13.27 -41.04 -6.60
N ASP A 33 12.05 -41.26 -6.10
CA ASP A 33 10.90 -41.54 -6.96
C ASP A 33 10.71 -40.39 -7.97
N GLY A 34 10.50 -40.73 -9.23
CA GLY A 34 10.45 -39.82 -10.37
C GLY A 34 11.80 -39.24 -10.80
N GLU A 35 12.94 -39.70 -10.27
CA GLU A 35 14.27 -39.22 -10.71
C GLU A 35 14.58 -39.73 -12.12
N ALA A 36 14.86 -38.81 -13.05
CA ALA A 36 15.15 -39.14 -14.44
C ALA A 36 16.55 -39.78 -14.58
N VAL A 37 16.61 -40.88 -15.30
CA VAL A 37 17.81 -41.72 -15.41
C VAL A 37 18.10 -42.12 -16.86
N LYS A 38 19.33 -42.55 -17.12
CA LYS A 38 19.74 -43.17 -18.38
C LYS A 38 20.28 -44.57 -18.13
N LEU A 39 20.07 -45.43 -19.12
CA LEU A 39 20.60 -46.78 -19.16
C LEU A 39 21.88 -46.80 -20.00
N ILE A 40 22.94 -47.37 -19.45
CA ILE A 40 24.30 -47.40 -20.01
C ILE A 40 24.74 -48.86 -20.12
N SER A 41 25.35 -49.24 -21.24
CA SER A 41 26.00 -50.55 -21.37
C SER A 41 27.35 -50.54 -20.64
N ALA A 42 27.59 -51.51 -19.76
CA ALA A 42 28.77 -51.60 -18.91
C ALA A 42 29.36 -53.02 -18.91
N GLY A 43 29.92 -53.43 -20.05
CA GLY A 43 30.51 -54.77 -20.22
C GLY A 43 29.46 -55.87 -20.25
N SER A 44 29.53 -56.80 -19.28
CA SER A 44 28.54 -57.89 -19.13
C SER A 44 27.32 -57.50 -18.30
N ASN A 45 27.30 -56.29 -17.74
CA ASN A 45 26.24 -55.73 -16.91
C ASN A 45 25.77 -54.38 -17.49
N TYR A 46 24.77 -53.78 -16.84
CA TYR A 46 24.25 -52.48 -17.20
C TYR A 46 24.53 -51.48 -16.07
N ALA A 47 24.46 -50.20 -16.38
CA ALA A 47 24.49 -49.15 -15.38
C ALA A 47 23.29 -48.21 -15.55
N ILE A 48 22.71 -47.80 -14.43
CA ILE A 48 21.70 -46.75 -14.38
C ILE A 48 22.34 -45.53 -13.75
N GLY A 49 22.44 -44.48 -14.55
CA GLY A 49 22.99 -43.20 -14.12
C GLY A 49 21.90 -42.13 -14.06
N THR A 50 22.03 -41.19 -13.13
CA THR A 50 21.40 -39.87 -13.34
C THR A 50 21.92 -39.27 -14.65
N LEU A 51 21.12 -38.41 -15.27
CA LEU A 51 21.46 -37.90 -16.60
C LEU A 51 22.76 -37.06 -16.65
N ARG A 52 23.17 -36.48 -15.52
CA ARG A 52 24.44 -35.76 -15.33
C ARG A 52 25.59 -36.63 -14.81
N ASP A 53 25.39 -37.94 -14.71
CA ASP A 53 26.36 -38.90 -14.16
C ASP A 53 26.79 -38.64 -12.70
N GLU A 54 26.02 -37.83 -11.95
CA GLU A 54 26.27 -37.55 -10.52
C GLU A 54 26.13 -38.82 -9.66
N LYS A 55 25.17 -39.69 -10.00
CA LYS A 55 24.95 -41.00 -9.37
C LYS A 55 24.93 -42.07 -10.44
N ILE A 56 25.65 -43.17 -10.21
CA ILE A 56 25.66 -44.33 -11.11
C ILE A 56 25.57 -45.62 -10.28
N ALA A 57 24.54 -46.41 -10.54
CA ALA A 57 24.36 -47.78 -10.05
C ALA A 57 24.76 -48.78 -11.13
N MET A 58 25.62 -49.74 -10.80
CA MET A 58 25.70 -50.98 -11.57
C MET A 58 24.46 -51.81 -11.29
N VAL A 59 23.83 -52.29 -12.35
CA VAL A 59 22.54 -52.96 -12.28
C VAL A 59 22.47 -54.19 -13.17
N LYS A 60 21.63 -55.14 -12.77
CA LYS A 60 21.31 -56.33 -13.54
C LYS A 60 19.80 -56.57 -13.59
N PRO A 61 19.20 -56.78 -14.77
CA PRO A 61 17.79 -57.18 -14.88
C PRO A 61 17.51 -58.44 -14.04
N VAL A 62 16.42 -58.42 -13.27
CA VAL A 62 16.10 -59.51 -12.32
C VAL A 62 15.72 -60.82 -13.04
N ASN A 63 15.28 -60.76 -14.29
CA ASN A 63 14.90 -61.93 -15.07
C ASN A 63 15.30 -61.81 -16.56
N VAL A 64 15.24 -62.95 -17.27
CA VAL A 64 15.62 -63.07 -18.69
C VAL A 64 14.72 -62.22 -19.60
N HIS A 65 13.45 -62.03 -19.22
CA HIS A 65 12.52 -61.20 -19.99
C HIS A 65 12.93 -59.73 -19.97
N TYR A 66 13.24 -59.17 -18.80
CA TYR A 66 13.75 -57.82 -18.63
C TYR A 66 15.10 -57.63 -19.31
N GLN A 67 15.97 -58.64 -19.26
CA GLN A 67 17.23 -58.61 -20.00
C GLN A 67 17.00 -58.46 -21.51
N SER A 68 16.06 -59.21 -22.09
CA SER A 68 15.71 -59.07 -23.51
C SER A 68 15.15 -57.69 -23.86
N ILE A 69 14.39 -57.06 -22.96
CA ILE A 69 13.86 -55.69 -23.17
C ILE A 69 15.01 -54.68 -23.15
N VAL A 70 15.89 -54.75 -22.15
CA VAL A 70 17.08 -53.88 -22.00
C VAL A 70 18.00 -53.99 -23.21
N GLU A 71 18.28 -55.21 -23.68
CA GLU A 71 19.05 -55.46 -24.91
C GLU A 71 18.33 -54.89 -26.15
N GLY A 72 17.00 -54.97 -26.19
CA GLY A 72 16.19 -54.37 -27.25
C GLY A 72 16.25 -52.84 -27.28
N ILE A 73 16.23 -52.19 -26.11
CA ILE A 73 16.33 -50.74 -25.96
C ILE A 73 17.71 -50.25 -26.42
N LEU A 74 18.77 -50.87 -25.91
CA LEU A 74 20.16 -50.49 -26.21
C LEU A 74 20.59 -50.91 -27.63
N GLY A 75 20.27 -52.12 -28.06
CA GLY A 75 20.73 -52.70 -29.32
C GLY A 75 20.03 -52.17 -30.56
N ARG A 76 18.76 -51.74 -30.44
CA ARG A 76 18.01 -51.12 -31.56
C ARG A 76 18.07 -49.60 -31.56
N GLY A 77 18.76 -48.98 -30.59
CA GLY A 77 18.83 -47.53 -30.44
C GLY A 77 17.45 -46.88 -30.30
N ARG A 78 16.53 -47.52 -29.57
CA ARG A 78 15.17 -47.00 -29.42
C ARG A 78 15.20 -45.69 -28.63
N VAL A 79 14.38 -44.74 -29.03
CA VAL A 79 14.23 -43.47 -28.33
C VAL A 79 13.41 -43.71 -27.07
N TYR A 80 13.95 -43.35 -25.90
CA TYR A 80 13.26 -43.57 -24.64
C TYR A 80 13.49 -42.43 -23.64
N LEU A 81 12.52 -42.26 -22.74
CA LEU A 81 12.69 -41.57 -21.46
C LEU A 81 12.60 -42.59 -20.34
N ALA A 82 13.48 -42.50 -19.35
CA ALA A 82 13.50 -43.42 -18.22
C ALA A 82 13.48 -42.70 -16.87
N ALA A 83 12.72 -43.25 -15.93
CA ALA A 83 12.58 -42.70 -14.59
C ALA A 83 12.40 -43.77 -13.53
N VAL A 84 12.95 -43.47 -12.35
CA VAL A 84 12.83 -44.34 -11.19
C VAL A 84 11.40 -44.31 -10.67
N ILE A 85 10.78 -45.48 -10.56
CA ILE A 85 9.47 -45.66 -9.90
C ILE A 85 9.70 -45.93 -8.41
N ASN A 86 10.70 -46.74 -8.10
CA ASN A 86 10.99 -47.12 -6.73
C ASN A 86 12.45 -47.54 -6.59
N HIS A 87 13.07 -47.20 -5.48
CA HIS A 87 14.42 -47.63 -5.15
C HIS A 87 14.49 -48.14 -3.71
N THR A 88 14.86 -49.40 -3.56
CA THR A 88 15.18 -50.07 -2.29
C THR A 88 16.66 -50.44 -2.25
N LYS A 89 17.20 -50.90 -1.11
CA LYS A 89 18.64 -51.25 -0.99
C LYS A 89 19.16 -52.26 -2.02
N LYS A 90 18.30 -53.13 -2.58
CA LYS A 90 18.69 -54.19 -3.52
C LYS A 90 18.02 -54.09 -4.88
N LEU A 91 16.87 -53.42 -4.97
CA LEU A 91 16.04 -53.38 -6.17
C LEU A 91 15.79 -51.93 -6.59
N LEU A 92 15.97 -51.68 -7.88
CA LEU A 92 15.66 -50.43 -8.54
C LEU A 92 14.64 -50.71 -9.65
N GLN A 93 13.46 -50.12 -9.52
CA GLN A 93 12.42 -50.19 -10.55
C GLN A 93 12.46 -48.93 -11.40
N VAL A 94 12.54 -49.09 -12.71
CA VAL A 94 12.60 -47.98 -13.67
C VAL A 94 11.56 -48.19 -14.77
N SER A 95 10.74 -47.16 -15.03
CA SER A 95 9.86 -47.13 -16.20
C SER A 95 10.67 -46.64 -17.41
N PHE A 96 10.57 -47.36 -18.52
CA PHE A 96 11.09 -46.97 -19.82
C PHE A 96 9.92 -46.69 -20.77
N LYS A 97 9.73 -45.41 -21.10
CA LYS A 97 8.75 -44.97 -22.10
C LYS A 97 9.45 -44.78 -23.43
N GLN A 98 9.08 -45.60 -24.41
CA GLN A 98 9.68 -45.61 -25.74
C GLN A 98 8.85 -44.79 -26.72
N TYR A 99 9.52 -44.16 -27.67
CA TYR A 99 8.91 -43.32 -28.70
C TYR A 99 9.35 -43.78 -30.08
N ALA A 100 8.50 -43.52 -31.09
CA ALA A 100 8.77 -43.91 -32.47
C ALA A 100 9.98 -43.15 -33.07
N GLU A 101 10.17 -41.89 -32.67
CA GLU A 101 11.17 -40.98 -33.25
C GLU A 101 11.62 -39.95 -32.20
N GLU A 102 12.87 -39.48 -32.31
CA GLU A 102 13.42 -38.32 -31.59
C GLU A 102 13.73 -37.22 -32.61
N LYS A 103 13.29 -35.99 -32.34
CA LYS A 103 13.62 -34.82 -33.17
C LYS A 103 14.26 -33.73 -32.33
N ASN A 104 15.30 -33.11 -32.89
CA ASN A 104 15.91 -31.94 -32.28
C ASN A 104 15.05 -30.70 -32.56
N LEU A 105 14.49 -30.12 -31.50
CA LEU A 105 13.61 -28.96 -31.55
C LEU A 105 13.92 -28.03 -30.38
N SER A 106 14.22 -26.76 -30.70
CA SER A 106 14.47 -25.72 -29.72
C SER A 106 13.61 -24.50 -30.06
N TYR A 107 12.64 -24.20 -29.20
CA TYR A 107 11.70 -23.10 -29.39
C TYR A 107 11.32 -22.46 -28.05
N ALA A 108 11.03 -21.16 -28.10
CA ALA A 108 10.33 -20.45 -27.04
C ALA A 108 8.85 -20.35 -27.43
N ILE A 109 7.96 -20.80 -26.56
CA ILE A 109 6.51 -20.73 -26.78
C ILE A 109 5.94 -19.61 -25.93
N ASN A 110 5.39 -18.61 -26.60
CA ASN A 110 4.72 -17.51 -25.95
C ASN A 110 3.36 -17.95 -25.40
N VAL A 111 3.12 -17.65 -24.13
CA VAL A 111 1.86 -17.87 -23.42
C VAL A 111 1.30 -16.52 -22.99
N SER A 112 0.15 -16.15 -23.54
CA SER A 112 -0.49 -14.86 -23.26
C SER A 112 -1.32 -14.90 -21.96
N GLU A 113 -1.65 -13.72 -21.43
CA GLU A 113 -2.60 -13.60 -20.32
C GLU A 113 -3.98 -14.20 -20.65
N ASP A 114 -4.44 -14.02 -21.90
CA ASP A 114 -5.69 -14.61 -22.37
C ASP A 114 -5.64 -16.15 -22.34
N PHE A 115 -4.48 -16.73 -22.69
CA PHE A 115 -4.25 -18.17 -22.58
C PHE A 115 -4.29 -18.62 -21.12
N PHE A 116 -3.65 -17.90 -20.19
CA PHE A 116 -3.71 -18.22 -18.76
C PHE A 116 -5.13 -18.10 -18.17
N SER A 117 -5.91 -17.13 -18.63
CA SER A 117 -7.32 -16.99 -18.24
C SER A 117 -8.14 -18.21 -18.67
N SER A 118 -7.86 -18.74 -19.87
CA SER A 118 -8.49 -19.95 -20.41
C SER A 118 -8.01 -21.22 -19.69
N LEU A 119 -6.72 -21.28 -19.33
CA LEU A 119 -6.11 -22.36 -18.53
C LEU A 119 -6.80 -22.48 -17.17
N ARG A 120 -6.92 -21.38 -16.42
CA ARG A 120 -7.56 -21.35 -15.10
C ARG A 120 -9.02 -21.79 -15.12
N LYS A 121 -9.74 -21.56 -16.22
CA LYS A 121 -11.13 -22.04 -16.39
C LYS A 121 -11.23 -23.51 -16.78
N SER A 122 -10.21 -24.04 -17.45
CA SER A 122 -10.27 -25.36 -18.08
C SER A 122 -9.59 -26.45 -17.27
N ILE A 123 -8.57 -26.13 -16.48
CA ILE A 123 -7.75 -27.09 -15.73
C ILE A 123 -7.65 -26.66 -14.27
N ASN A 124 -7.74 -27.62 -13.35
CA ASN A 124 -7.42 -27.39 -11.94
C ASN A 124 -5.91 -27.28 -11.80
N LEU A 125 -5.47 -26.05 -11.54
CA LEU A 125 -4.07 -25.73 -11.32
C LEU A 125 -3.71 -26.00 -9.85
N ASN A 126 -2.65 -26.76 -9.63
CA ASN A 126 -2.02 -26.98 -8.33
C ASN A 126 -1.45 -25.66 -7.76
N ASN A 127 -0.95 -24.77 -8.62
CA ASN A 127 -0.49 -23.44 -8.22
C ASN A 127 -1.03 -22.34 -9.16
N PRO A 128 -2.21 -21.76 -8.85
CA PRO A 128 -2.84 -20.76 -9.72
C PRO A 128 -2.05 -19.43 -9.82
N TYR A 129 -1.10 -19.20 -8.92
CA TYR A 129 -0.29 -17.97 -8.87
C TYR A 129 0.88 -17.99 -9.86
N ASN A 130 1.35 -19.17 -10.30
CA ASN A 130 2.40 -19.28 -11.32
C ASN A 130 2.02 -20.26 -12.45
N PRO A 131 1.07 -19.87 -13.32
CA PRO A 131 0.56 -20.75 -14.36
C PRO A 131 1.61 -21.11 -15.43
N LYS A 132 2.63 -20.26 -15.64
CA LYS A 132 3.76 -20.54 -16.55
C LYS A 132 4.56 -21.75 -16.08
N GLU A 133 4.94 -21.77 -14.81
CA GLU A 133 5.70 -22.86 -14.21
C GLU A 133 4.87 -24.14 -14.19
N GLU A 134 3.57 -24.04 -13.91
CA GLU A 134 2.70 -25.21 -13.90
C GLU A 134 2.54 -25.86 -15.27
N ILE A 135 2.39 -25.06 -16.33
CA ILE A 135 2.38 -25.59 -17.70
C ILE A 135 3.73 -26.24 -18.01
N ALA A 136 4.85 -25.58 -17.68
CA ALA A 136 6.18 -26.12 -17.93
C ALA A 136 6.35 -27.50 -17.26
N VAL A 137 6.02 -27.61 -15.97
CA VAL A 137 6.07 -28.88 -15.21
C VAL A 137 5.14 -29.96 -15.77
N SER A 138 4.05 -29.56 -16.43
CA SER A 138 3.05 -30.48 -16.98
C SER A 138 3.36 -30.96 -18.40
N THR A 139 4.26 -30.29 -19.13
CA THR A 139 4.46 -30.48 -20.58
C THR A 139 5.91 -30.60 -21.02
N LEU A 140 6.84 -30.06 -20.22
CA LEU A 140 8.28 -30.08 -20.46
C LEU A 140 8.98 -30.94 -19.43
N TYR A 141 10.04 -31.61 -19.87
CA TYR A 141 10.80 -32.55 -19.07
C TYR A 141 12.28 -32.19 -19.15
N GLU A 142 12.87 -31.83 -18.02
CA GLU A 142 14.28 -31.42 -17.98
C GLU A 142 15.17 -32.62 -17.62
N ALA A 143 16.12 -32.89 -18.50
CA ALA A 143 16.91 -34.10 -18.46
C ALA A 143 18.27 -33.89 -19.14
N GLY A 144 19.38 -34.10 -18.41
CA GLY A 144 20.73 -34.11 -18.99
C GLY A 144 21.16 -32.79 -19.64
N GLY A 145 20.65 -31.65 -19.15
CA GLY A 145 20.91 -30.32 -19.74
C GLY A 145 20.04 -29.99 -20.95
N TYR A 146 19.15 -30.89 -21.37
CA TYR A 146 18.15 -30.66 -22.39
C TYR A 146 16.75 -30.60 -21.79
N THR A 147 15.84 -29.95 -22.51
CA THR A 147 14.41 -30.05 -22.31
C THR A 147 13.84 -31.01 -23.34
N TYR A 148 12.89 -31.83 -22.91
CA TYR A 148 12.15 -32.75 -23.75
C TYR A 148 10.67 -32.41 -23.70
N ALA A 149 9.96 -32.69 -24.80
CA ALA A 149 8.51 -32.52 -24.89
C ALA A 149 7.93 -33.59 -25.81
N ILE A 150 6.68 -33.98 -25.58
CA ILE A 150 5.98 -34.87 -26.50
C ILE A 150 5.20 -34.02 -27.49
N VAL A 151 5.61 -34.09 -28.76
CA VAL A 151 5.03 -33.27 -29.83
C VAL A 151 4.21 -34.13 -30.77
N GLY A 152 2.97 -33.71 -31.00
CA GLY A 152 2.03 -34.33 -31.94
C GLY A 152 1.82 -33.47 -33.17
N THR A 153 2.04 -34.02 -34.35
CA THR A 153 1.79 -33.33 -35.63
C THR A 153 0.68 -34.03 -36.40
N HIS A 154 -0.22 -33.28 -37.02
CA HIS A 154 -1.34 -33.86 -37.76
C HIS A 154 -0.84 -34.72 -38.95
N ILE A 155 -1.43 -35.90 -39.16
CA ILE A 155 -0.94 -36.89 -40.16
C ILE A 155 -0.99 -36.35 -41.59
N ARG A 156 -1.94 -35.44 -41.88
CA ARG A 156 -2.07 -34.80 -43.20
C ARG A 156 -1.21 -33.54 -43.39
N ALA A 157 -0.37 -33.18 -42.42
CA ALA A 157 0.50 -32.02 -42.55
C ALA A 157 1.76 -32.39 -43.35
N ASP A 158 1.97 -31.73 -44.49
CA ASP A 158 3.20 -31.85 -45.28
C ASP A 158 4.42 -31.37 -44.48
N GLU A 159 5.65 -31.75 -44.87
CA GLU A 159 6.88 -31.42 -44.14
C GLU A 159 7.03 -29.91 -43.85
N GLU A 160 6.64 -29.04 -44.79
CA GLU A 160 6.66 -27.57 -44.60
C GLU A 160 5.58 -27.06 -43.64
N GLN A 161 4.46 -27.78 -43.48
CA GLN A 161 3.34 -27.40 -42.61
C GLN A 161 3.41 -28.05 -41.24
N ARG A 162 4.22 -29.10 -41.09
CA ARG A 162 4.29 -29.97 -39.92
C ARG A 162 4.59 -29.23 -38.61
N PHE A 163 5.31 -28.10 -38.69
CA PHE A 163 5.62 -27.23 -37.56
C PHE A 163 4.95 -25.85 -37.62
N LYS A 164 4.00 -25.62 -38.54
CA LYS A 164 3.14 -24.42 -38.48
C LYS A 164 2.11 -24.54 -37.37
N GLN A 165 1.62 -25.74 -37.11
CA GLN A 165 0.70 -26.06 -36.04
C GLN A 165 0.99 -27.46 -35.50
N PHE A 166 1.16 -27.58 -34.19
CA PHE A 166 1.41 -28.86 -33.52
C PHE A 166 0.82 -28.86 -32.11
N LEU A 167 0.78 -30.04 -31.50
CA LEU A 167 0.33 -30.23 -30.14
C LEU A 167 1.53 -30.54 -29.24
N ILE A 168 1.51 -29.99 -28.02
CA ILE A 168 2.35 -30.48 -26.93
C ILE A 168 1.46 -31.25 -25.97
N ALA A 169 1.77 -32.52 -25.75
CA ALA A 169 1.04 -33.35 -24.81
C ALA A 169 1.52 -33.09 -23.38
N GLY A 170 0.58 -32.66 -22.53
CA GLY A 170 0.76 -32.65 -21.08
C GLY A 170 0.08 -33.83 -20.40
N ARG A 171 0.10 -33.86 -19.07
CA ARG A 171 -0.49 -34.95 -18.27
C ARG A 171 -1.97 -35.15 -18.58
N ASP A 172 -2.80 -34.12 -18.47
CA ASP A 172 -4.28 -34.23 -18.62
C ASP A 172 -4.85 -33.43 -19.78
N PHE A 173 -3.99 -32.80 -20.57
CA PHE A 173 -4.38 -31.87 -21.61
C PHE A 173 -3.33 -31.79 -22.71
N TYR A 174 -3.68 -31.10 -23.79
CA TYR A 174 -2.80 -30.79 -24.90
C TYR A 174 -2.80 -29.28 -25.10
N ILE A 175 -1.63 -28.73 -25.43
CA ILE A 175 -1.50 -27.34 -25.85
C ILE A 175 -1.37 -27.33 -27.36
N GLN A 176 -2.30 -26.66 -28.04
CA GLN A 176 -2.12 -26.36 -29.45
C GLN A 176 -1.19 -25.15 -29.59
N VAL A 177 -0.10 -25.36 -30.30
CA VAL A 177 0.93 -24.37 -30.58
C VAL A 177 0.89 -24.02 -32.06
N ASN A 178 0.82 -22.73 -32.36
CA ASN A 178 0.90 -22.21 -33.72
C ASN A 178 2.15 -21.39 -33.92
N LYS A 179 2.73 -21.47 -35.11
CA LYS A 179 3.76 -20.57 -35.59
C LYS A 179 3.10 -19.33 -36.18
N ILE A 180 3.39 -18.17 -35.62
CA ILE A 180 2.96 -16.87 -36.13
C ILE A 180 4.15 -16.21 -36.83
N VAL A 181 3.87 -15.63 -37.99
CA VAL A 181 4.82 -14.79 -38.73
C VAL A 181 4.26 -13.37 -38.69
N GLU A 182 4.99 -12.43 -38.08
CA GLU A 182 4.61 -11.02 -38.03
C GLU A 182 5.00 -10.29 -39.32
N ASP A 183 4.46 -9.08 -39.52
CA ASP A 183 4.61 -8.28 -40.76
C ASP A 183 6.08 -7.98 -41.12
N LEU A 184 6.98 -8.03 -40.13
CA LEU A 184 8.43 -7.85 -40.28
C LEU A 184 9.20 -9.16 -40.56
N GLY A 185 8.50 -10.27 -40.80
CA GLY A 185 9.08 -11.59 -41.07
C GLY A 185 9.60 -12.32 -39.83
N GLN A 186 9.38 -11.78 -38.62
CA GLN A 186 9.73 -12.48 -37.39
C GLN A 186 8.78 -13.64 -37.14
N GLU A 187 9.35 -14.81 -36.87
CA GLU A 187 8.60 -16.03 -36.60
C GLU A 187 8.69 -16.41 -35.12
N TYR A 188 7.56 -16.73 -34.50
CA TYR A 188 7.53 -17.23 -33.12
C TYR A 188 6.37 -18.21 -32.90
N TYR A 189 6.46 -18.97 -31.81
CA TYR A 189 5.44 -19.95 -31.43
C TYR A 189 4.55 -19.39 -30.33
N VAL A 190 3.24 -19.59 -30.45
CA VAL A 190 2.23 -19.18 -29.46
C VAL A 190 1.38 -20.37 -29.04
N ALA A 191 1.16 -20.50 -27.74
CA ALA A 191 0.15 -21.38 -27.19
C ALA A 191 -1.24 -20.77 -27.44
N GLU A 192 -2.00 -21.34 -28.36
CA GLU A 192 -3.28 -20.79 -28.80
C GLU A 192 -4.43 -21.25 -27.91
N LYS A 193 -4.50 -22.56 -27.63
CA LYS A 193 -5.60 -23.16 -26.85
C LYS A 193 -5.19 -24.44 -26.15
N ILE A 194 -5.98 -24.76 -25.13
CA ILE A 194 -5.88 -25.99 -24.35
C ILE A 194 -6.98 -26.94 -24.78
N LEU A 195 -6.62 -28.20 -25.02
CA LEU A 195 -7.54 -29.27 -25.41
C LEU A 195 -7.49 -30.36 -24.35
N LYS A 196 -8.65 -30.74 -23.77
CA LYS A 196 -8.72 -31.89 -22.84
C LYS A 196 -8.64 -33.24 -23.55
N LYS A 197 -9.16 -33.30 -24.78
CA LYS A 197 -9.22 -34.50 -25.61
C LYS A 197 -8.92 -34.14 -27.05
N ILE A 198 -8.33 -35.09 -27.76
CA ILE A 198 -8.04 -35.03 -29.20
C ILE A 198 -8.37 -36.39 -29.81
N LYS A 199 -8.59 -36.43 -31.12
CA LYS A 199 -8.65 -37.68 -31.89
C LYS A 199 -7.23 -38.14 -32.15
N GLN A 200 -6.75 -39.10 -31.37
CA GLN A 200 -5.33 -39.49 -31.37
C GLN A 200 -4.89 -40.09 -32.72
N ASP A 201 -5.82 -40.73 -33.43
CA ASP A 201 -5.65 -41.29 -34.77
C ASP A 201 -5.40 -40.25 -35.87
N GLU A 202 -5.58 -38.96 -35.60
CA GLU A 202 -5.29 -37.87 -36.53
C GLU A 202 -3.86 -37.29 -36.35
N TYR A 203 -3.09 -37.78 -35.36
CA TYR A 203 -1.78 -37.22 -35.00
C TYR A 203 -0.68 -38.29 -34.91
N CYS A 204 0.53 -37.93 -35.34
CA CYS A 204 1.75 -38.68 -35.07
C CYS A 204 2.54 -38.00 -33.94
N PHE A 205 2.80 -38.75 -32.86
CA PHE A 205 3.58 -38.28 -31.71
C PHE A 205 5.04 -38.73 -31.77
N PHE A 206 5.94 -37.84 -31.37
CA PHE A 206 7.37 -38.12 -31.24
C PHE A 206 7.97 -37.34 -30.07
N LEU A 207 9.19 -37.73 -29.68
CA LEU A 207 9.93 -37.05 -28.63
C LEU A 207 10.73 -35.88 -29.20
N ALA A 208 10.44 -34.67 -28.76
CA ALA A 208 11.23 -33.49 -29.05
C ALA A 208 12.34 -33.34 -27.99
N LYS A 209 13.56 -33.04 -28.41
CA LYS A 209 14.73 -32.78 -27.55
C LYS A 209 15.41 -31.47 -27.95
N GLY A 210 15.73 -30.61 -26.99
CA GLY A 210 16.44 -29.36 -27.26
C GLY A 210 16.33 -28.36 -26.12
N GLN A 211 16.33 -27.05 -26.41
CA GLN A 211 16.04 -26.01 -25.43
C GLN A 211 14.63 -25.48 -25.67
N MET A 212 13.68 -25.94 -24.86
CA MET A 212 12.28 -25.56 -24.95
C MET A 212 11.87 -24.83 -23.69
N LYS A 213 11.18 -23.69 -23.83
CA LYS A 213 10.70 -22.92 -22.70
C LYS A 213 9.41 -22.20 -23.03
N TYR A 214 8.64 -21.88 -21.99
CA TYR A 214 7.53 -20.96 -22.08
C TYR A 214 7.99 -19.54 -21.74
N THR A 215 7.53 -18.56 -22.52
CA THR A 215 7.76 -17.13 -22.27
C THR A 215 6.44 -16.41 -22.15
N THR A 216 6.37 -15.38 -21.31
CA THR A 216 5.20 -14.48 -21.30
C THR A 216 5.31 -13.43 -22.40
N ASP A 217 4.20 -12.75 -22.70
CA ASP A 217 4.21 -11.58 -23.60
C ASP A 217 5.26 -10.56 -23.16
N LYS A 218 5.34 -10.30 -21.84
CA LYS A 218 6.34 -9.38 -21.26
C LYS A 218 7.79 -9.82 -21.56
N GLU A 219 8.09 -11.11 -21.39
CA GLU A 219 9.42 -11.66 -21.64
C GLU A 219 9.77 -11.67 -23.13
N LYS A 220 8.81 -12.01 -24.00
CA LYS A 220 8.97 -11.94 -25.47
C LYS A 220 9.37 -10.52 -25.88
N ILE A 221 8.60 -9.53 -25.44
CA ILE A 221 8.81 -8.12 -25.81
C ILE A 221 10.13 -7.62 -25.25
N ALA A 222 10.53 -8.03 -24.04
CA ALA A 222 11.82 -7.67 -23.47
C ALA A 222 12.99 -8.19 -24.35
N LEU A 223 12.89 -9.42 -24.84
CA LEU A 223 13.90 -10.01 -25.73
C LEU A 223 13.96 -9.31 -27.10
N GLU A 224 12.80 -9.03 -27.70
CA GLU A 224 12.71 -8.30 -28.97
C GLU A 224 13.24 -6.87 -28.83
N THR A 225 12.84 -6.18 -27.77
CA THR A 225 13.35 -4.85 -27.43
C THR A 225 14.86 -4.89 -27.27
N LYS A 226 15.40 -5.91 -26.58
CA LYS A 226 16.85 -6.07 -26.45
C LYS A 226 17.53 -6.19 -27.82
N ALA A 227 17.02 -7.04 -28.70
CA ALA A 227 17.59 -7.21 -30.04
C ALA A 227 17.56 -5.89 -30.84
N VAL A 228 16.45 -5.15 -30.82
CA VAL A 228 16.34 -3.85 -31.50
C VAL A 228 17.30 -2.81 -30.91
N MET A 229 17.39 -2.73 -29.58
CA MET A 229 18.27 -1.77 -28.91
C MET A 229 19.75 -2.07 -29.16
N GLU A 230 20.14 -3.35 -29.32
CA GLU A 230 21.52 -3.74 -29.69
C GLU A 230 21.91 -3.31 -31.11
N THR A 231 20.95 -3.05 -32.00
CA THR A 231 21.22 -2.56 -33.36
C THR A 231 21.39 -1.04 -33.47
N LEU A 232 21.13 -0.30 -32.38
CA LEU A 232 21.23 1.15 -32.39
C LEU A 232 22.70 1.60 -32.39
N SER A 233 22.96 2.71 -33.08
CA SER A 233 24.24 3.41 -33.02
C SER A 233 24.44 4.10 -31.67
N ASP A 234 25.60 4.73 -31.48
CA ASP A 234 25.94 5.36 -30.21
C ASP A 234 25.13 6.62 -29.86
N ASP A 235 24.46 7.27 -30.82
CA ASP A 235 23.66 8.49 -30.58
C ASP A 235 22.20 8.17 -30.25
N THR A 236 21.93 7.71 -29.02
CA THR A 236 20.59 7.36 -28.54
C THR A 236 19.99 8.43 -27.61
N TYR A 237 18.66 8.53 -27.58
CA TYR A 237 17.94 9.40 -26.64
C TYR A 237 18.30 9.08 -25.18
N ILE A 238 18.50 7.80 -24.85
CA ILE A 238 18.95 7.36 -23.52
C ILE A 238 20.31 7.98 -23.15
N LYS A 239 21.27 8.08 -24.08
CA LYS A 239 22.55 8.74 -23.78
C LYS A 239 22.40 10.25 -23.59
N ILE A 240 21.48 10.88 -24.32
CA ILE A 240 21.15 12.29 -24.10
C ILE A 240 20.59 12.47 -22.69
N TRP A 241 19.66 11.62 -22.25
CA TRP A 241 19.15 11.61 -20.87
C TRP A 241 20.32 11.54 -19.88
N ASP A 242 21.24 10.59 -20.06
CA ASP A 242 22.40 10.43 -19.18
C ASP A 242 23.28 11.68 -19.13
N ALA A 243 23.56 12.29 -20.27
CA ALA A 243 24.36 13.51 -20.35
C ALA A 243 23.70 14.67 -19.60
N TYR A 244 22.40 14.89 -19.79
CA TYR A 244 21.66 15.93 -19.06
C TYR A 244 21.58 15.64 -17.56
N GLY A 245 21.41 14.37 -17.17
CA GLY A 245 21.38 13.96 -15.77
C GLY A 245 22.72 14.21 -15.07
N GLU A 246 23.83 13.94 -15.77
CA GLU A 246 25.17 14.21 -15.24
C GLU A 246 25.46 15.71 -15.14
N ILE A 247 25.09 16.50 -16.15
CA ILE A 247 25.21 17.96 -16.09
C ILE A 247 24.39 18.55 -14.93
N GLU A 248 23.15 18.09 -14.73
CA GLU A 248 22.31 18.53 -13.61
C GLU A 248 22.95 18.15 -12.26
N ARG A 249 23.45 16.92 -12.12
CA ARG A 249 24.15 16.44 -10.92
C ARG A 249 25.36 17.30 -10.60
N GLN A 250 26.25 17.51 -11.58
CA GLN A 250 27.44 18.35 -11.43
C GLN A 250 27.07 19.79 -11.06
N THR A 251 26.05 20.37 -11.70
CA THR A 251 25.59 21.73 -11.40
C THR A 251 25.15 21.86 -9.93
N ILE A 252 24.35 20.92 -9.43
CA ILE A 252 23.86 20.92 -8.04
C ILE A 252 25.03 20.81 -7.05
N MET A 253 25.98 19.90 -7.31
CA MET A 253 27.12 19.69 -6.42
C MET A 253 28.06 20.90 -6.43
N HIS A 254 28.36 21.43 -7.61
CA HIS A 254 29.21 22.60 -7.78
C HIS A 254 28.63 23.83 -7.07
N GLU A 255 27.33 24.12 -7.27
CA GLU A 255 26.66 25.24 -6.60
C GLU A 255 26.68 25.10 -5.07
N ALA A 256 26.50 23.87 -4.54
CA ALA A 256 26.57 23.62 -3.10
C ALA A 256 27.97 23.89 -2.55
N ARG A 257 29.02 23.51 -3.29
CA ARG A 257 30.42 23.79 -2.92
C ARG A 257 30.78 25.26 -3.00
N GLU A 258 30.35 25.96 -4.05
CA GLU A 258 30.57 27.41 -4.20
C GLU A 258 29.94 28.19 -3.03
N CYS A 259 28.74 27.79 -2.58
CA CYS A 259 28.13 28.37 -1.37
C CYS A 259 28.93 28.07 -0.10
N GLY A 260 29.63 26.93 -0.05
CA GLY A 260 30.41 26.49 1.11
C GLY A 260 29.55 26.30 2.36
N ALA A 261 30.21 26.24 3.53
CA ALA A 261 29.54 26.08 4.82
C ALA A 261 29.76 27.28 5.75
N LEU A 262 28.74 27.56 6.56
CA LEU A 262 28.73 28.51 7.67
C LEU A 262 29.00 27.79 8.98
N ARG A 263 30.04 28.19 9.71
CA ARG A 263 30.33 27.63 11.03
C ARG A 263 29.46 28.25 12.12
N TYR A 264 28.79 27.41 12.91
CA TYR A 264 28.12 27.82 14.16
C TYR A 264 28.91 27.33 15.38
N THR A 265 28.86 28.10 16.46
CA THR A 265 29.61 27.82 17.70
C THR A 265 28.77 27.21 18.81
N SER A 266 27.47 27.51 18.79
CA SER A 266 26.48 27.08 19.76
C SER A 266 25.11 27.11 19.08
N PHE A 267 24.18 26.31 19.59
CA PHE A 267 22.76 26.54 19.34
C PHE A 267 21.96 26.32 20.63
N GLU A 268 20.90 27.10 20.79
CA GLU A 268 20.00 27.03 21.96
C GLU A 268 18.54 26.97 21.50
N GLN A 269 17.72 26.24 22.26
CA GLN A 269 16.29 26.19 22.00
C GLN A 269 15.61 27.46 22.52
N ILE A 270 14.84 28.12 21.67
CA ILE A 270 14.07 29.33 21.98
C ILE A 270 12.61 29.07 21.64
N GLY A 271 11.84 28.66 22.65
CA GLY A 271 10.46 28.24 22.46
C GLY A 271 10.38 26.97 21.60
N ARG A 272 9.81 27.10 20.39
CA ARG A 272 9.70 25.99 19.42
C ARG A 272 10.82 25.96 18.38
N ASP A 273 11.62 27.00 18.31
CA ASP A 273 12.70 27.15 17.34
C ASP A 273 14.06 27.04 18.03
N TYR A 274 15.13 27.07 17.23
CA TYR A 274 16.52 27.01 17.69
C TYR A 274 17.31 28.19 17.12
N ARG A 275 18.03 28.90 17.98
CA ARG A 275 18.97 29.95 17.59
C ARG A 275 20.36 29.35 17.46
N PHE A 276 20.99 29.54 16.30
CA PHE A 276 22.37 29.15 16.02
C PHE A 276 23.26 30.37 16.03
N ASP A 277 24.29 30.38 16.88
CA ASP A 277 25.26 31.47 16.96
C ASP A 277 26.34 31.30 15.90
N ILE A 278 26.50 32.31 15.05
CA ILE A 278 27.45 32.30 13.93
C ILE A 278 28.67 33.14 14.30
N LYS A 279 29.86 32.55 14.19
CA LYS A 279 31.12 33.26 14.52
C LYS A 279 31.38 34.42 13.56
N GLY A 280 31.95 35.53 14.08
CA GLY A 280 32.21 36.77 13.34
C GLY A 280 33.11 36.68 12.09
N ASP A 281 33.89 35.60 11.92
CA ASP A 281 34.70 35.37 10.69
C ASP A 281 33.85 35.00 9.46
N ASN A 282 32.52 34.85 9.61
CA ASN A 282 31.60 34.45 8.54
C ASN A 282 30.79 35.61 7.93
N SER A 283 31.09 36.87 8.20
CA SER A 283 30.22 38.01 7.81
C SER A 283 29.90 38.10 6.30
N GLU A 284 30.89 37.83 5.44
CA GLU A 284 30.70 37.81 3.98
C GLU A 284 29.85 36.62 3.53
N ARG A 285 30.11 35.41 4.04
CA ARG A 285 29.31 34.21 3.74
C ARG A 285 27.89 34.31 4.29
N LEU A 286 27.71 34.86 5.49
CA LEU A 286 26.41 35.09 6.09
C LEU A 286 25.58 36.04 5.20
N SER A 287 26.22 37.05 4.63
CA SER A 287 25.60 37.96 3.67
C SER A 287 25.23 37.26 2.34
N GLN A 288 26.04 36.30 1.88
CA GLN A 288 25.69 35.48 0.71
C GLN A 288 24.49 34.58 1.00
N TYR A 289 24.44 33.93 2.16
CA TYR A 289 23.30 33.11 2.59
C TYR A 289 22.02 33.94 2.71
N ALA A 290 22.10 35.13 3.30
CA ALA A 290 20.96 36.04 3.41
C ALA A 290 20.39 36.51 2.05
N LYS A 291 21.23 36.59 1.01
CA LYS A 291 20.79 36.90 -0.36
C LYS A 291 20.20 35.69 -1.09
N LYS A 292 20.66 34.47 -0.78
CA LYS A 292 20.27 33.24 -1.48
C LYS A 292 19.03 32.56 -0.86
N PHE A 293 18.85 32.69 0.45
CA PHE A 293 17.82 31.95 1.18
C PHE A 293 16.86 32.88 1.91
N GLU A 294 15.57 32.63 1.71
CA GLU A 294 14.48 33.31 2.39
C GLU A 294 13.86 32.40 3.46
N ARG A 295 13.01 32.98 4.31
CA ARG A 295 12.20 32.26 5.30
C ARG A 295 11.55 31.02 4.69
N GLY A 296 11.69 29.89 5.38
CA GLY A 296 11.16 28.60 4.94
C GLY A 296 12.13 27.79 4.08
N ALA A 297 13.25 28.35 3.63
CA ALA A 297 14.27 27.57 2.94
C ALA A 297 14.87 26.50 3.86
N ILE A 298 15.23 25.36 3.27
CA ILE A 298 15.77 24.20 3.97
C ILE A 298 17.28 24.16 3.74
N LEU A 299 18.02 24.15 4.84
CA LEU A 299 19.46 23.98 4.89
C LEU A 299 19.80 22.66 5.60
N SER A 300 21.07 22.30 5.57
CA SER A 300 21.60 21.15 6.27
C SER A 300 22.58 21.57 7.35
N ALA A 301 22.54 20.90 8.50
CA ALA A 301 23.52 21.05 9.56
C ALA A 301 24.26 19.74 9.82
N SER A 302 25.56 19.82 10.03
CA SER A 302 26.40 18.69 10.41
C SER A 302 27.51 19.11 11.38
N ILE A 303 28.05 18.14 12.10
CA ILE A 303 29.15 18.36 13.06
C ILE A 303 30.46 18.67 12.31
N LEU A 304 30.69 17.96 11.20
CA LEU A 304 31.86 18.13 10.35
C LEU A 304 31.53 19.01 9.16
N ASN A 305 32.49 19.83 8.71
CA ASN A 305 32.38 20.55 7.45
C ASN A 305 32.53 19.55 6.28
N PRO A 306 31.49 19.34 5.47
CA PRO A 306 31.60 18.41 4.36
C PRO A 306 32.58 18.87 3.28
N PHE A 307 32.95 20.14 3.23
CA PHE A 307 33.82 20.70 2.18
C PHE A 307 35.31 20.70 2.55
N ASP A 308 35.66 20.51 3.82
CA ASP A 308 37.07 20.51 4.25
C ASP A 308 37.79 19.18 3.93
N VAL A 309 37.02 18.10 3.80
CA VAL A 309 37.54 16.73 3.64
C VAL A 309 37.47 16.26 2.18
N GLN A 310 36.58 16.83 1.38
CA GLN A 310 36.25 16.34 0.05
C GLN A 310 36.87 17.24 -1.03
N ARG A 311 37.59 16.68 -1.99
CA ARG A 311 38.38 17.41 -3.01
C ARG A 311 37.60 17.67 -4.30
N ASP A 312 36.59 16.85 -4.59
CA ASP A 312 35.74 16.96 -5.78
C ASP A 312 34.26 16.61 -5.49
N ASP A 313 33.39 16.89 -6.46
CA ASP A 313 31.94 16.74 -6.34
C ASP A 313 31.51 15.29 -6.04
N GLN A 314 32.26 14.31 -6.55
CA GLN A 314 31.98 12.88 -6.33
C GLN A 314 32.25 12.48 -4.87
N GLU A 315 33.39 12.92 -4.33
CA GLU A 315 33.76 12.73 -2.93
C GLU A 315 32.72 13.37 -1.97
N PHE A 316 32.19 14.54 -2.33
CA PHE A 316 31.11 15.19 -1.57
C PHE A 316 29.80 14.39 -1.62
N GLU A 317 29.41 13.87 -2.78
CA GLU A 317 28.23 13.03 -2.90
C GLU A 317 28.33 11.74 -2.07
N ASP A 318 29.50 11.11 -2.07
CA ASP A 318 29.80 9.93 -1.26
C ASP A 318 29.72 10.25 0.24
N TYR A 319 30.23 11.41 0.65
CA TYR A 319 30.14 11.87 2.04
C TYR A 319 28.69 11.98 2.50
N LEU A 320 27.81 12.63 1.72
CA LEU A 320 26.39 12.80 2.05
C LEU A 320 25.69 11.45 2.20
N SER A 321 26.06 10.49 1.35
CA SER A 321 25.49 9.16 1.35
C SER A 321 25.89 8.37 2.60
N LYS A 322 27.18 8.44 2.98
CA LYS A 322 27.73 7.77 4.16
C LYS A 322 27.28 8.39 5.49
N HIS A 323 27.09 9.71 5.52
CA HIS A 323 26.83 10.46 6.75
C HIS A 323 25.39 10.96 6.87
N LYS A 324 24.44 10.44 6.07
CA LYS A 324 23.03 10.85 6.08
C LYS A 324 22.38 10.87 7.47
N ASN A 325 22.80 9.98 8.38
CA ASN A 325 22.27 9.90 9.75
C ASN A 325 22.85 10.97 10.70
N TYR A 326 23.87 11.72 10.27
CA TYR A 326 24.55 12.77 11.02
C TYR A 326 24.38 14.16 10.36
N ILE A 327 23.48 14.25 9.38
CA ILE A 327 23.13 15.51 8.70
C ILE A 327 21.67 15.80 9.01
N ALA A 328 21.43 16.90 9.72
CA ALA A 328 20.11 17.39 10.06
C ALA A 328 19.57 18.34 8.98
N ASN A 329 18.30 18.21 8.62
CA ASN A 329 17.59 19.23 7.86
C ASN A 329 17.07 20.29 8.82
N ILE A 330 17.39 21.55 8.53
CA ILE A 330 17.04 22.71 9.35
C ILE A 330 16.32 23.74 8.49
N ARG A 331 15.19 24.26 8.96
CA ARG A 331 14.34 25.18 8.19
C ARG A 331 14.50 26.60 8.70
N LEU A 332 14.77 27.57 7.84
CA LEU A 332 14.84 28.97 8.25
C LEU A 332 13.48 29.44 8.81
N ALA A 333 13.45 29.79 10.10
CA ALA A 333 12.25 30.27 10.78
C ALA A 333 11.89 31.71 10.34
N GLU A 334 12.93 32.49 10.04
CA GLU A 334 12.88 33.88 9.59
C GLU A 334 13.96 34.19 8.55
N ASN A 335 13.91 35.37 7.95
CA ASN A 335 14.96 35.83 7.04
C ASN A 335 16.25 36.09 7.82
N ILE A 336 17.39 35.76 7.22
CA ILE A 336 18.71 35.92 7.86
C ILE A 336 19.02 37.41 8.03
N GLN A 337 19.22 37.83 9.28
CA GLN A 337 19.73 39.17 9.62
C GLN A 337 21.26 39.11 9.67
N THR A 338 21.94 39.92 8.85
CA THR A 338 23.40 39.84 8.70
C THR A 338 24.16 40.49 9.87
N ASP A 339 23.48 41.32 10.65
CA ASP A 339 24.00 42.07 11.80
C ASP A 339 23.73 41.41 13.16
N SER A 340 22.84 40.41 13.22
CA SER A 340 22.43 39.75 14.47
C SER A 340 23.46 38.75 15.02
N GLY A 341 24.40 38.28 14.19
CA GLY A 341 25.36 37.24 14.53
C GLY A 341 24.73 35.86 14.80
N SER A 342 23.44 35.67 14.51
CA SER A 342 22.72 34.42 14.74
C SER A 342 21.65 34.15 13.69
N ILE A 343 21.29 32.89 13.52
CA ILE A 343 20.23 32.45 12.60
C ILE A 343 19.23 31.58 13.36
N ILE A 344 17.93 31.80 13.13
CA ILE A 344 16.87 31.03 13.78
C ILE A 344 16.33 29.97 12.81
N PHE A 345 16.32 28.73 13.27
CA PHE A 345 15.81 27.57 12.55
C PHE A 345 14.69 26.87 13.31
N THR A 346 13.67 26.42 12.57
CA THR A 346 12.74 25.38 13.03
C THR A 346 13.33 24.02 12.70
N ILE A 347 13.41 23.13 13.69
CA ILE A 347 14.04 21.80 13.57
C ILE A 347 13.16 20.77 14.24
N ASP A 348 12.87 19.67 13.54
CA ASP A 348 12.08 18.56 14.06
C ASP A 348 12.87 17.72 15.08
N ASP A 349 12.16 17.10 16.03
CA ASP A 349 12.74 16.30 17.12
C ASP A 349 13.63 15.13 16.63
N GLN A 350 13.38 14.62 15.43
CA GLN A 350 14.22 13.56 14.84
C GLN A 350 15.50 14.14 14.23
N GLU A 351 15.43 15.33 13.63
CA GLU A 351 16.55 15.99 12.98
C GLU A 351 17.53 16.58 14.01
N ILE A 352 17.01 17.17 15.10
CA ILE A 352 17.86 17.74 16.15
C ILE A 352 18.78 16.68 16.79
N ARG A 353 18.30 15.44 16.95
CA ARG A 353 19.07 14.32 17.51
C ARG A 353 20.34 14.01 16.72
N LYS A 354 20.39 14.33 15.42
CA LYS A 354 21.54 14.08 14.56
C LYS A 354 22.72 15.01 14.83
N ILE A 355 22.44 16.20 15.40
CA ILE A 355 23.44 17.24 15.69
C ILE A 355 23.58 17.55 17.18
N ASN A 356 22.70 17.04 18.04
CA ASN A 356 22.71 17.33 19.49
C ASN A 356 23.90 16.75 20.27
N VAL A 357 24.78 15.98 19.62
CA VAL A 357 25.97 15.41 20.27
C VAL A 357 27.05 16.48 20.46
N ASP A 358 27.15 17.43 19.53
CA ASP A 358 28.14 18.50 19.56
C ASP A 358 27.42 19.85 19.34
N GLN A 359 27.54 20.77 20.29
CA GLN A 359 26.87 22.08 20.22
C GLN A 359 27.43 23.02 19.13
N GLN A 360 28.46 22.59 18.39
CA GLN A 360 29.10 23.36 17.32
C GLN A 360 29.15 22.53 16.03
N GLY A 361 29.22 23.21 14.89
CA GLY A 361 29.27 22.54 13.59
C GLY A 361 29.13 23.50 12.44
N TYR A 362 28.54 23.00 11.35
CA TYR A 362 28.46 23.67 10.07
C TYR A 362 27.05 23.61 9.49
N ILE A 363 26.62 24.71 8.90
CA ILE A 363 25.37 24.87 8.14
C ILE A 363 25.73 25.02 6.66
N PHE A 364 25.06 24.29 5.78
CA PHE A 364 25.29 24.33 4.34
C PHE A 364 23.99 24.11 3.56
N VAL A 365 24.05 24.27 2.24
CA VAL A 365 22.89 24.07 1.36
C VAL A 365 22.38 22.63 1.45
N SER A 366 21.08 22.45 1.68
CA SER A 366 20.48 21.11 1.65
C SER A 366 20.34 20.63 0.21
N ILE A 367 21.06 19.57 -0.13
CA ILE A 367 21.01 18.89 -1.43
C ILE A 367 20.47 17.46 -1.32
N MET A 368 20.05 17.04 -0.12
CA MET A 368 19.52 15.70 0.12
C MET A 368 18.20 15.46 -0.65
N GLY A 369 17.40 16.51 -0.85
CA GLY A 369 16.19 16.46 -1.66
C GLY A 369 16.49 16.22 -3.14
N ASP A 370 17.44 16.98 -3.70
CA ASP A 370 17.89 16.80 -5.08
C ASP A 370 18.54 15.44 -5.31
N LYS A 371 19.39 14.99 -4.37
CA LYS A 371 19.98 13.65 -4.42
C LYS A 371 18.89 12.57 -4.48
N LYS A 372 17.91 12.59 -3.56
CA LYS A 372 16.77 11.65 -3.60
C LYS A 372 16.04 11.69 -4.95
N ARG A 373 15.88 12.87 -5.57
CA ARG A 373 15.26 13.02 -6.89
C ARG A 373 16.12 12.35 -7.97
N LEU A 374 17.42 12.60 -7.99
CA LEU A 374 18.37 12.03 -8.94
C LEU A 374 18.46 10.50 -8.78
N ASP A 375 18.61 9.98 -7.56
CA ASP A 375 18.64 8.55 -7.27
C ASP A 375 17.38 7.83 -7.78
N ARG A 376 16.19 8.42 -7.58
CA ARG A 376 14.92 7.87 -8.09
C ARG A 376 14.89 7.82 -9.61
N ARG A 377 15.42 8.85 -10.30
CA ARG A 377 15.50 8.88 -11.76
C ARG A 377 16.48 7.83 -12.28
N GLU A 378 17.64 7.67 -11.64
CA GLU A 378 18.64 6.66 -12.01
C GLU A 378 18.09 5.24 -11.84
N GLN A 379 17.40 4.96 -10.73
CA GLN A 379 16.70 3.67 -10.54
C GLN A 379 15.63 3.42 -11.61
N ALA A 380 14.87 4.45 -12.00
CA ALA A 380 13.88 4.34 -13.07
C ALA A 380 14.57 4.04 -14.42
N ARG A 381 15.65 4.76 -14.75
CA ARG A 381 16.48 4.52 -15.93
C ARG A 381 16.99 3.08 -15.96
N ALA A 382 17.56 2.59 -14.86
CA ALA A 382 18.13 1.25 -14.79
C ALA A 382 17.07 0.17 -15.05
N LYS A 383 15.84 0.38 -14.56
CA LYS A 383 14.69 -0.51 -14.83
C LYS A 383 14.24 -0.47 -16.29
N ILE A 384 14.33 0.68 -16.97
CA ILE A 384 14.02 0.82 -18.40
C ILE A 384 15.06 0.07 -19.23
N GLU A 385 16.34 0.32 -18.99
CA GLU A 385 17.46 -0.31 -19.71
C GLU A 385 17.51 -1.83 -19.52
N SER A 386 17.29 -2.29 -18.29
CA SER A 386 17.21 -3.73 -17.98
C SER A 386 15.91 -4.38 -18.44
N ARG A 387 14.94 -3.63 -18.98
CA ARG A 387 13.59 -4.09 -19.40
C ARG A 387 12.77 -4.70 -18.26
N GLN A 388 13.09 -4.34 -17.02
CA GLN A 388 12.41 -4.83 -15.82
C GLN A 388 11.17 -4.01 -15.46
N CYS A 389 11.01 -2.80 -16.03
CA CYS A 389 9.82 -1.99 -15.85
C CYS A 389 8.55 -2.71 -16.39
N PRO A 390 7.34 -2.30 -15.96
CA PRO A 390 6.10 -2.91 -16.43
C PRO A 390 5.87 -2.84 -17.94
N MET A 391 6.48 -1.88 -18.64
CA MET A 391 6.45 -1.71 -20.10
C MET A 391 7.84 -2.03 -20.70
N PRO A 392 8.16 -3.29 -21.05
CA PRO A 392 9.52 -3.69 -21.42
C PRO A 392 10.07 -3.01 -22.68
N HIS A 393 9.18 -2.60 -23.59
CA HIS A 393 9.52 -1.92 -24.84
C HIS A 393 9.68 -0.40 -24.70
N LEU A 394 9.58 0.15 -23.49
CA LEU A 394 9.67 1.59 -23.27
C LEU A 394 10.98 2.18 -23.82
N SER A 395 12.12 1.48 -23.67
CA SER A 395 13.39 1.95 -24.23
C SER A 395 13.32 2.10 -25.75
N ALA A 396 12.75 1.12 -26.46
CA ALA A 396 12.60 1.20 -27.91
C ALA A 396 11.65 2.31 -28.34
N VAL A 397 10.54 2.51 -27.60
CA VAL A 397 9.58 3.58 -27.88
C VAL A 397 10.23 4.96 -27.74
N LEU A 398 11.06 5.17 -26.72
CA LEU A 398 11.80 6.42 -26.53
C LEU A 398 12.79 6.69 -27.67
N GLU A 399 13.37 5.64 -28.26
CA GLU A 399 14.24 5.72 -29.44
C GLU A 399 13.49 5.77 -30.77
N GLY A 400 12.15 5.88 -30.75
CA GLY A 400 11.30 5.90 -31.94
C GLY A 400 11.31 4.58 -32.73
N LYS A 401 11.66 3.47 -32.08
CA LYS A 401 11.65 2.13 -32.69
C LYS A 401 10.34 1.41 -32.42
N ILE A 402 9.96 0.57 -33.38
CA ILE A 402 8.76 -0.26 -33.31
C ILE A 402 9.16 -1.65 -32.84
N VAL A 403 8.46 -2.14 -31.82
CA VAL A 403 8.58 -3.48 -31.25
C VAL A 403 7.16 -4.01 -31.06
N SER A 404 6.94 -5.33 -31.08
CA SER A 404 5.62 -5.88 -30.74
C SER A 404 5.15 -5.32 -29.39
N SER A 405 3.92 -4.78 -29.34
CA SER A 405 3.32 -4.32 -28.09
C SER A 405 2.64 -5.49 -27.37
N ALA A 406 2.55 -5.42 -26.03
CA ALA A 406 2.04 -6.52 -25.20
C ALA A 406 0.58 -6.88 -25.44
N ASN A 407 -0.16 -6.07 -26.18
CA ASN A 407 -1.59 -6.26 -26.41
C ASN A 407 -1.95 -5.82 -27.83
N ASN A 408 -1.72 -6.69 -28.81
CA ASN A 408 -2.34 -6.58 -30.12
C ASN A 408 -3.83 -7.02 -30.13
N THR A 409 -4.41 -7.34 -28.96
CA THR A 409 -5.86 -7.42 -28.84
C THR A 409 -6.42 -6.03 -29.08
N LYS A 410 -7.07 -5.83 -30.24
CA LYS A 410 -7.72 -4.57 -30.61
C LYS A 410 -8.80 -4.26 -29.58
N ARG A 411 -8.43 -3.59 -28.50
CA ARG A 411 -9.34 -3.00 -27.53
C ARG A 411 -10.25 -2.06 -28.33
N LYS A 412 -11.56 -2.25 -28.18
CA LYS A 412 -12.59 -1.41 -28.80
C LYS A 412 -13.55 -0.91 -27.74
N TYR A 413 -13.00 -0.25 -26.74
CA TYR A 413 -13.78 0.42 -25.72
C TYR A 413 -14.34 1.73 -26.28
N PRO A 414 -15.65 2.00 -26.12
CA PRO A 414 -16.20 3.29 -26.47
C PRO A 414 -15.61 4.37 -25.55
N ALA A 415 -15.49 5.60 -26.07
CA ALA A 415 -14.94 6.74 -25.34
C ALA A 415 -15.64 6.93 -23.99
N LEU A 416 -16.97 6.98 -24.00
CA LEU A 416 -17.77 7.33 -22.84
C LEU A 416 -18.96 6.38 -22.69
N SER A 417 -19.27 5.99 -21.46
CA SER A 417 -20.55 5.38 -21.08
C SER A 417 -21.59 6.47 -20.83
N ASP A 418 -22.88 6.10 -20.85
CA ASP A 418 -23.96 7.04 -20.51
C ASP A 418 -23.85 7.56 -19.07
N ALA A 419 -23.35 6.73 -18.15
CA ALA A 419 -23.09 7.12 -16.77
C ALA A 419 -22.02 8.21 -16.70
N VAL A 420 -20.86 8.00 -17.33
CA VAL A 420 -19.76 8.98 -17.35
C VAL A 420 -20.15 10.26 -18.06
N LYS A 421 -20.94 10.18 -19.15
CA LYS A 421 -21.50 11.37 -19.82
C LYS A 421 -22.33 12.21 -18.86
N LYS A 422 -23.27 11.59 -18.13
CA LYS A 422 -24.13 12.31 -17.19
C LYS A 422 -23.35 12.88 -16.02
N GLU A 423 -22.40 12.14 -15.49
CA GLU A 423 -21.71 12.53 -14.26
C GLU A 423 -20.64 13.62 -14.48
N ILE A 424 -19.80 13.47 -15.51
CA ILE A 424 -18.65 14.38 -15.73
C ILE A 424 -19.06 15.61 -16.53
N PHE A 425 -19.96 15.43 -17.50
CA PHE A 425 -20.34 16.48 -18.44
C PHE A 425 -21.62 17.19 -18.03
N THR A 426 -22.11 16.99 -16.80
CA THR A 426 -23.19 17.80 -16.22
C THR A 426 -22.62 18.68 -15.13
N ARG A 427 -22.62 20.00 -15.34
CA ARG A 427 -22.15 20.98 -14.34
C ARG A 427 -23.33 21.79 -13.82
N LYS A 428 -23.50 21.82 -12.49
CA LYS A 428 -24.60 22.55 -11.83
C LYS A 428 -25.98 22.22 -12.42
N GLY A 429 -26.21 20.95 -12.73
CA GLY A 429 -27.46 20.48 -13.35
C GLY A 429 -27.60 20.75 -14.86
N VAL A 430 -26.64 21.41 -15.50
CA VAL A 430 -26.65 21.69 -16.94
C VAL A 430 -25.71 20.74 -17.67
N TYR A 431 -26.25 19.98 -18.62
CA TYR A 431 -25.48 19.09 -19.48
C TYR A 431 -24.68 19.92 -20.52
N GLN A 432 -23.37 19.73 -20.52
CA GLN A 432 -22.40 20.34 -21.43
C GLN A 432 -21.66 19.21 -22.16
N PRO A 433 -22.11 18.80 -23.36
CA PRO A 433 -21.57 17.63 -24.03
C PRO A 433 -20.05 17.75 -24.28
N PRO A 434 -19.31 16.64 -24.23
CA PRO A 434 -17.91 16.61 -24.64
C PRO A 434 -17.76 17.09 -26.08
N THR A 435 -16.68 17.81 -26.36
CA THR A 435 -16.30 18.11 -27.75
C THR A 435 -15.81 16.84 -28.44
N GLN A 436 -15.93 16.76 -29.78
CA GLN A 436 -15.44 15.63 -30.56
C GLN A 436 -13.95 15.32 -30.31
N LYS A 437 -13.13 16.35 -30.10
CA LYS A 437 -11.70 16.19 -29.76
C LYS A 437 -11.49 15.56 -28.38
N GLN A 438 -12.33 15.89 -27.41
CA GLN A 438 -12.29 15.27 -26.08
C GLN A 438 -12.72 13.80 -26.15
N GLU A 439 -13.81 13.48 -26.87
CA GLU A 439 -14.23 12.08 -27.08
C GLU A 439 -13.14 11.26 -27.79
N MET A 440 -12.53 11.82 -28.83
CA MET A 440 -11.42 11.18 -29.55
C MET A 440 -10.21 10.96 -28.63
N ALA A 441 -9.85 11.94 -27.80
CA ALA A 441 -8.74 11.82 -26.85
C ALA A 441 -9.00 10.71 -25.82
N ILE A 442 -10.23 10.61 -25.30
CA ILE A 442 -10.63 9.56 -24.36
C ILE A 442 -10.62 8.20 -25.05
N ALA A 443 -11.19 8.09 -26.25
CA ALA A 443 -11.16 6.84 -27.03
C ALA A 443 -9.72 6.38 -27.29
N MET A 444 -8.83 7.30 -27.66
CA MET A 444 -7.42 6.99 -27.89
C MET A 444 -6.76 6.47 -26.60
N ALA A 445 -6.91 7.18 -25.48
CA ALA A 445 -6.33 6.75 -24.21
C ALA A 445 -6.80 5.36 -23.74
N LEU A 446 -8.06 5.00 -23.97
CA LEU A 446 -8.60 3.70 -23.55
C LEU A 446 -8.18 2.53 -24.46
N ASN A 447 -7.93 2.82 -25.74
CA ASN A 447 -7.67 1.80 -26.75
C ASN A 447 -6.19 1.70 -27.14
N THR A 448 -5.35 2.65 -26.73
CA THR A 448 -3.90 2.57 -26.85
C THR A 448 -3.34 1.70 -25.70
N PRO A 449 -2.68 0.57 -26.00
CA PRO A 449 -2.23 -0.39 -24.98
C PRO A 449 -0.99 0.06 -24.19
N ASP A 450 -0.24 1.03 -24.73
CA ASP A 450 1.07 1.47 -24.24
C ASP A 450 1.06 2.96 -23.80
N ILE A 451 1.27 3.90 -24.73
CA ILE A 451 1.43 5.33 -24.44
C ILE A 451 0.53 6.17 -25.34
N ALA A 452 -0.39 6.91 -24.74
CA ALA A 452 -1.17 7.94 -25.42
C ALA A 452 -0.68 9.33 -25.00
N LEU A 453 -0.29 10.15 -25.98
CA LEU A 453 0.05 11.57 -25.76
C LEU A 453 -1.14 12.46 -26.13
N ILE A 454 -1.69 13.17 -25.14
CA ILE A 454 -2.80 14.10 -25.33
C ILE A 454 -2.31 15.52 -25.09
N GLN A 455 -2.31 16.33 -26.15
CA GLN A 455 -1.98 17.75 -26.07
C GLN A 455 -3.25 18.60 -26.03
N GLY A 456 -3.29 19.56 -25.10
CA GLY A 456 -4.39 20.52 -25.01
C GLY A 456 -3.89 21.91 -24.60
N PRO A 457 -4.25 22.99 -25.33
CA PRO A 457 -4.03 24.36 -24.87
C PRO A 457 -4.69 24.68 -23.51
N PRO A 458 -4.34 25.80 -22.85
CA PRO A 458 -5.06 26.26 -21.67
C PRO A 458 -6.57 26.39 -21.93
N GLY A 459 -7.41 26.00 -20.96
CA GLY A 459 -8.87 26.09 -21.07
C GLY A 459 -9.59 24.97 -21.84
N THR A 460 -8.90 24.02 -22.47
CA THR A 460 -9.55 22.96 -23.29
C THR A 460 -10.16 21.79 -22.49
N GLY A 461 -10.30 21.93 -21.16
CA GLY A 461 -10.87 20.90 -20.30
C GLY A 461 -9.97 19.67 -20.11
N LYS A 462 -8.63 19.83 -20.11
CA LYS A 462 -7.67 18.73 -19.89
C LYS A 462 -8.00 17.90 -18.64
N THR A 463 -8.29 18.55 -17.52
CA THR A 463 -8.66 17.85 -16.28
C THR A 463 -9.95 17.04 -16.44
N THR A 464 -10.95 17.56 -17.16
CA THR A 464 -12.20 16.84 -17.45
C THR A 464 -11.94 15.57 -18.28
N VAL A 465 -11.04 15.65 -19.27
CA VAL A 465 -10.60 14.49 -20.06
C VAL A 465 -9.88 13.46 -19.18
N ILE A 466 -8.99 13.89 -18.28
CA ILE A 466 -8.29 13.00 -17.33
C ILE A 466 -9.30 12.29 -16.42
N THR A 467 -10.25 13.01 -15.82
CA THR A 467 -11.29 12.41 -14.97
C THR A 467 -12.13 11.39 -15.75
N ALA A 468 -12.47 11.69 -17.00
CA ALA A 468 -13.23 10.77 -17.85
C ALA A 468 -12.46 9.49 -18.17
N ILE A 469 -11.17 9.60 -18.50
CA ILE A 469 -10.31 8.43 -18.73
C ILE A 469 -10.25 7.56 -17.46
N LEU A 470 -10.02 8.16 -16.30
CA LEU A 470 -9.94 7.40 -15.03
C LEU A 470 -11.24 6.67 -14.71
N LYS A 471 -12.41 7.32 -14.84
CA LYS A 471 -13.70 6.66 -14.62
C LYS A 471 -13.91 5.50 -15.59
N ARG A 472 -13.62 5.71 -16.87
CA ARG A 472 -13.76 4.67 -17.89
C ARG A 472 -12.82 3.49 -17.66
N LEU A 473 -11.56 3.73 -17.28
CA LEU A 473 -10.63 2.67 -16.91
C LEU A 473 -11.19 1.83 -15.75
N ASN A 474 -11.74 2.48 -14.72
CA ASN A 474 -12.37 1.76 -13.60
C ASN A 474 -13.61 0.97 -14.02
N GLU A 475 -14.48 1.51 -14.89
CA GLU A 475 -15.64 0.78 -15.42
C GLU A 475 -15.25 -0.46 -16.25
N ILE A 476 -14.12 -0.40 -16.96
CA ILE A 476 -13.66 -1.47 -17.86
C ILE A 476 -12.98 -2.61 -17.09
N THR A 477 -12.42 -2.33 -15.91
CA THR A 477 -11.54 -3.28 -15.24
C THR A 477 -12.32 -4.36 -14.46
N ASP A 478 -11.88 -5.61 -14.56
CA ASP A 478 -12.46 -6.74 -13.81
C ASP A 478 -12.26 -6.56 -12.28
N PRO A 479 -13.32 -6.60 -11.46
CA PRO A 479 -13.24 -6.41 -10.00
C PRO A 479 -12.55 -7.57 -9.26
N THR A 480 -12.35 -8.74 -9.88
CA THR A 480 -11.79 -9.94 -9.22
C THR A 480 -10.37 -9.79 -8.66
N GLY A 481 -9.59 -8.82 -9.17
CA GLY A 481 -8.23 -8.52 -8.71
C GLY A 481 -8.11 -7.41 -7.66
N GLY A 482 -9.22 -6.97 -7.06
CA GLY A 482 -9.24 -5.83 -6.13
C GLY A 482 -9.21 -4.47 -6.84
N ILE A 483 -9.91 -3.46 -6.32
CA ILE A 483 -10.14 -2.18 -7.02
C ILE A 483 -9.10 -1.11 -6.64
N PHE A 484 -8.41 -1.27 -5.51
CA PHE A 484 -7.50 -0.25 -4.97
C PHE A 484 -6.12 -0.26 -5.63
N GLY A 485 -5.52 0.92 -5.81
CA GLY A 485 -4.13 1.07 -6.29
C GLY A 485 -3.88 0.83 -7.78
N ARG A 486 -4.93 0.75 -8.61
CA ARG A 486 -4.81 0.44 -10.05
C ARG A 486 -4.36 1.61 -10.91
N ASN A 487 -4.78 2.82 -10.58
CA ASN A 487 -4.48 4.03 -11.34
C ASN A 487 -3.56 4.94 -10.53
N LEU A 488 -2.44 5.34 -11.13
CA LEU A 488 -1.52 6.33 -10.56
C LEU A 488 -1.63 7.62 -11.38
N VAL A 489 -1.98 8.72 -10.72
CA VAL A 489 -2.00 10.06 -11.32
C VAL A 489 -0.83 10.85 -10.74
N THR A 490 0.04 11.37 -11.61
CA THR A 490 1.21 12.17 -11.20
C THR A 490 1.27 13.48 -11.97
N ALA A 491 1.90 14.49 -11.39
CA ALA A 491 2.25 15.72 -12.06
C ALA A 491 3.57 16.27 -11.50
N PHE A 492 4.24 17.12 -12.27
CA PHE A 492 5.55 17.68 -11.86
C PHE A 492 5.45 18.62 -10.65
N GLN A 493 4.34 19.36 -10.51
CA GLN A 493 4.11 20.29 -9.41
C GLN A 493 2.99 19.77 -8.49
N HIS A 494 3.15 19.96 -7.17
CA HIS A 494 2.13 19.59 -6.19
C HIS A 494 0.76 20.24 -6.47
N ASP A 495 0.74 21.50 -6.90
CA ASP A 495 -0.52 22.22 -7.20
C ASP A 495 -1.24 21.60 -8.41
N ALA A 496 -0.50 21.07 -9.39
CA ALA A 496 -1.11 20.37 -10.52
C ALA A 496 -1.70 19.01 -10.09
N VAL A 497 -1.08 18.32 -9.14
CA VAL A 497 -1.63 17.09 -8.53
C VAL A 497 -2.91 17.42 -7.78
N GLN A 498 -2.91 18.46 -6.94
CA GLN A 498 -4.08 18.87 -6.15
C GLN A 498 -5.27 19.23 -7.04
N ASN A 499 -5.03 20.04 -8.08
CA ASN A 499 -6.05 20.42 -9.05
C ASN A 499 -6.67 19.22 -9.81
N ALA A 500 -5.92 18.13 -9.96
CA ALA A 500 -6.43 16.89 -10.51
C ALA A 500 -7.27 16.14 -9.45
N ILE A 501 -6.73 15.96 -8.25
CA ILE A 501 -7.36 15.21 -7.14
C ILE A 501 -8.71 15.81 -6.74
N ASP A 502 -8.82 17.13 -6.59
CA ASP A 502 -10.06 17.81 -6.17
C ASP A 502 -11.24 17.57 -7.12
N ARG A 503 -10.98 17.06 -8.33
CA ARG A 503 -12.00 16.76 -9.36
C ARG A 503 -12.13 15.27 -9.66
N ILE A 504 -11.38 14.42 -8.97
CA ILE A 504 -11.38 12.97 -9.16
C ILE A 504 -12.08 12.33 -7.96
N GLU A 505 -13.37 12.06 -8.13
CA GLU A 505 -14.13 11.15 -7.28
C GLU A 505 -14.34 9.85 -8.05
N ILE A 506 -13.80 8.73 -7.54
CA ILE A 506 -13.89 7.42 -8.18
C ILE A 506 -14.75 6.53 -7.30
N LEU A 507 -15.85 6.00 -7.83
CA LEU A 507 -16.81 5.17 -7.09
C LEU A 507 -17.37 5.87 -5.84
N GLY A 508 -17.47 7.20 -5.88
CA GLY A 508 -17.89 8.02 -4.74
C GLY A 508 -16.80 8.25 -3.69
N LEU A 509 -15.58 7.71 -3.86
CA LEU A 509 -14.50 7.86 -2.90
C LEU A 509 -13.55 9.02 -3.30
N PRO A 510 -12.98 9.73 -2.31
CA PRO A 510 -11.99 10.76 -2.58
C PRO A 510 -10.69 10.13 -3.07
N ALA A 511 -10.00 10.79 -4.00
CA ALA A 511 -8.68 10.36 -4.43
C ALA A 511 -7.65 10.61 -3.31
N ILE A 512 -6.83 9.58 -3.03
CA ILE A 512 -5.77 9.65 -2.02
C ILE A 512 -4.53 10.29 -2.64
N LYS A 513 -4.07 11.39 -2.05
CA LYS A 513 -2.79 12.03 -2.39
C LYS A 513 -1.67 11.40 -1.57
N PHE A 514 -0.53 11.17 -2.21
CA PHE A 514 0.72 10.82 -1.53
C PHE A 514 1.75 11.92 -1.79
N GLY A 515 2.46 12.34 -0.76
CA GLY A 515 3.52 13.33 -0.85
C GLY A 515 3.10 14.75 -0.44
N HIS A 516 3.92 15.33 0.43
CA HIS A 516 3.66 16.60 1.11
C HIS A 516 4.34 17.79 0.42
N LYS A 517 3.78 18.99 0.61
CA LYS A 517 4.64 20.18 0.63
C LYS A 517 5.42 20.13 1.94
N TYR A 518 6.70 20.52 1.95
CA TYR A 518 7.56 20.44 3.14
C TYR A 518 6.98 21.11 4.41
N ASN A 519 5.96 21.96 4.32
CA ASN A 519 5.29 22.60 5.45
C ASN A 519 4.12 21.80 6.06
N GLU A 520 3.78 20.62 5.52
CA GLU A 520 2.75 19.71 6.04
C GLU A 520 3.40 18.58 6.85
N SER A 521 2.70 18.03 7.84
CA SER A 521 3.20 16.92 8.68
C SER A 521 3.70 15.76 7.81
N GLU A 522 4.86 15.16 8.14
CA GLU A 522 5.46 14.07 7.34
C GLU A 522 4.64 12.76 7.31
N ASP A 523 3.50 12.72 8.01
CA ASP A 523 2.73 11.51 8.21
C ASP A 523 1.57 11.45 7.19
N ASP A 524 1.83 10.86 6.02
CA ASP A 524 0.84 10.65 4.95
C ASP A 524 -0.46 10.04 5.54
N ILE A 525 -0.35 9.22 6.60
CA ILE A 525 -1.46 8.57 7.28
C ILE A 525 -2.42 9.59 7.90
N VAL A 526 -1.90 10.67 8.51
CA VAL A 526 -2.72 11.69 9.18
C VAL A 526 -3.49 12.51 8.15
N ASP A 527 -2.85 12.90 7.05
CA ASP A 527 -3.49 13.68 5.98
C ASP A 527 -4.52 12.86 5.21
N VAL A 528 -4.20 11.58 4.94
CA VAL A 528 -5.16 10.64 4.37
C VAL A 528 -6.37 10.47 5.29
N ASN A 529 -6.15 10.29 6.60
CA ASN A 529 -7.24 10.19 7.56
C ASN A 529 -8.07 11.47 7.59
N THR A 530 -7.43 12.65 7.58
CA THR A 530 -8.12 13.95 7.58
C THR A 530 -8.98 14.12 6.33
N THR A 531 -8.45 13.74 5.16
CA THR A 531 -9.16 13.79 3.87
C THR A 531 -10.38 12.86 3.88
N ILE A 532 -10.21 11.63 4.39
CA ILE A 532 -11.30 10.65 4.52
C ILE A 532 -12.37 11.17 5.49
N GLN A 533 -11.99 11.69 6.65
CA GLN A 533 -12.92 12.24 7.63
C GLN A 533 -13.69 13.45 7.09
N GLY A 534 -13.01 14.33 6.35
CA GLY A 534 -13.65 15.46 5.66
C GLY A 534 -14.73 14.99 4.68
N TRP A 535 -14.39 14.02 3.83
CA TRP A 535 -15.35 13.43 2.88
C TRP A 535 -16.51 12.71 3.58
N ILE A 536 -16.25 11.95 4.65
CA ILE A 536 -17.31 11.29 5.46
C ILE A 536 -18.29 12.35 5.98
N ASN A 537 -17.78 13.43 6.58
CA ASN A 537 -18.60 14.49 7.14
C ASN A 537 -19.42 15.22 6.06
N GLU A 538 -18.85 15.45 4.88
CA GLU A 538 -19.56 16.01 3.73
C GLU A 538 -20.71 15.10 3.29
N LYS A 539 -20.45 13.80 3.06
CA LYS A 539 -21.51 12.85 2.65
C LYS A 539 -22.58 12.67 3.73
N LEU A 540 -22.20 12.67 5.01
CA LEU A 540 -23.17 12.65 6.11
C LEU A 540 -24.05 13.90 6.08
N SER A 541 -23.47 15.08 5.85
CA SER A 541 -24.24 16.33 5.70
C SER A 541 -25.24 16.25 4.54
N ASP A 542 -24.81 15.76 3.37
CA ASP A 542 -25.69 15.58 2.21
C ASP A 542 -26.83 14.59 2.52
N LEU A 543 -26.52 13.47 3.18
CA LEU A 543 -27.51 12.48 3.58
C LEU A 543 -28.52 13.06 4.58
N TYR A 544 -28.07 13.84 5.57
CA TYR A 544 -28.97 14.51 6.51
C TYR A 544 -29.86 15.55 5.82
N ALA A 545 -29.34 16.28 4.82
CA ALA A 545 -30.13 17.22 4.04
C ALA A 545 -31.22 16.52 3.21
N CYS A 546 -30.92 15.36 2.61
CA CYS A 546 -31.89 14.58 1.84
C CYS A 546 -32.87 13.78 2.72
N HIS A 547 -32.50 13.46 3.95
CA HIS A 547 -33.28 12.66 4.88
C HIS A 547 -33.37 13.34 6.25
N SER A 548 -34.15 14.42 6.34
CA SER A 548 -34.39 15.18 7.58
C SER A 548 -34.93 14.32 8.74
N ASN A 549 -35.53 13.16 8.44
CA ASN A 549 -35.95 12.19 9.45
C ASN A 549 -34.77 11.50 10.17
N LEU A 550 -33.56 11.47 9.59
CA LEU A 550 -32.35 10.94 10.23
C LEU A 550 -31.71 11.93 11.21
N ASP A 551 -32.04 13.21 11.10
CA ASP A 551 -31.61 14.24 12.06
C ASP A 551 -32.15 13.94 13.46
N SER A 552 -33.34 13.34 13.52
CA SER A 552 -33.96 12.81 14.75
C SER A 552 -33.18 11.69 15.42
N LYS A 553 -32.15 11.13 14.78
CA LYS A 553 -31.30 10.04 15.28
C LYS A 553 -29.87 10.47 15.60
N LYS A 554 -29.53 11.77 15.54
CA LYS A 554 -28.22 12.30 16.00
C LYS A 554 -27.89 11.88 17.43
N TYR A 555 -28.91 11.72 18.28
CA TYR A 555 -28.76 11.21 19.63
C TYR A 555 -28.13 9.81 19.67
N LEU A 556 -28.30 8.96 18.66
CA LEU A 556 -27.68 7.62 18.63
C LEU A 556 -26.15 7.68 18.45
N VAL A 557 -25.64 8.67 17.72
CA VAL A 557 -24.19 8.88 17.55
C VAL A 557 -23.57 9.37 18.86
N GLU A 558 -24.21 10.35 19.49
CA GLU A 558 -23.82 10.85 20.81
C GLU A 558 -23.95 9.78 21.90
N PHE A 559 -24.98 8.93 21.84
CA PHE A 559 -25.17 7.80 22.74
C PHE A 559 -24.06 6.75 22.55
N ASN A 560 -23.73 6.40 21.31
CA ASN A 560 -22.60 5.50 21.03
C ASN A 560 -21.27 6.08 21.52
N ARG A 561 -21.07 7.40 21.47
CA ARG A 561 -19.89 8.04 22.06
C ARG A 561 -19.86 7.86 23.58
N ILE A 562 -20.98 8.15 24.27
CA ILE A 562 -21.09 7.95 25.72
C ILE A 562 -20.86 6.47 26.10
N TYR A 563 -21.36 5.54 25.30
CA TYR A 563 -21.16 4.10 25.47
C TYR A 563 -19.69 3.69 25.31
N LEU A 564 -19.00 4.18 24.28
CA LEU A 564 -17.56 3.95 24.09
C LEU A 564 -16.75 4.61 25.21
N ASP A 565 -17.08 5.84 25.60
CA ASP A 565 -16.45 6.54 26.73
C ASP A 565 -16.57 5.69 28.00
N TYR A 566 -17.73 5.08 28.26
CA TYR A 566 -17.88 4.13 29.37
C TYR A 566 -16.94 2.92 29.24
N LEU A 567 -16.85 2.29 28.06
CA LEU A 567 -15.97 1.14 27.85
C LEU A 567 -14.48 1.46 28.04
N TYR A 568 -14.04 2.68 27.69
CA TYR A 568 -12.63 3.09 27.76
C TYR A 568 -12.23 3.84 29.03
N SER A 569 -13.19 4.49 29.71
CA SER A 569 -12.89 5.43 30.81
C SER A 569 -13.63 5.15 32.13
N ALA A 570 -14.35 4.02 32.26
CA ALA A 570 -14.98 3.59 33.51
C ALA A 570 -13.96 3.14 34.58
N ASN A 571 -13.16 4.09 35.07
CA ASN A 571 -12.16 3.88 36.11
C ASN A 571 -12.67 4.31 37.50
N SER A 572 -13.82 4.99 37.60
CA SER A 572 -14.44 5.42 38.86
C SER A 572 -15.96 5.46 38.77
N ILE A 573 -16.64 5.20 39.89
CA ILE A 573 -18.11 5.18 39.95
C ILE A 573 -18.70 6.59 39.71
N ASP A 574 -18.01 7.65 40.12
CA ASP A 574 -18.44 9.05 39.87
C ASP A 574 -18.43 9.40 38.36
N GLN A 575 -17.43 8.92 37.61
CA GLN A 575 -17.39 9.09 36.15
C GLN A 575 -18.49 8.28 35.47
N THR A 576 -18.72 7.04 35.93
CA THR A 576 -19.84 6.22 35.46
C THR A 576 -21.19 6.89 35.71
N LEU A 577 -21.40 7.48 36.90
CA LEU A 577 -22.61 8.24 37.21
C LEU A 577 -22.80 9.44 36.29
N ASN A 578 -21.73 10.20 36.01
CA ASN A 578 -21.78 11.33 35.06
C ASN A 578 -22.17 10.88 33.64
N LEU A 579 -21.59 9.77 33.16
CA LEU A 579 -21.91 9.20 31.85
C LEU A 579 -23.36 8.72 31.77
N LEU A 580 -23.87 8.09 32.84
CA LEU A 580 -25.26 7.62 32.91
C LEU A 580 -26.27 8.78 32.98
N GLU A 581 -25.98 9.83 33.74
CA GLU A 581 -26.82 11.05 33.77
C GLU A 581 -26.88 11.73 32.40
N ARG A 582 -25.73 11.83 31.73
CA ARG A 582 -25.64 12.39 30.38
C ARG A 582 -26.33 11.51 29.34
N ALA A 583 -26.26 10.18 29.48
CA ALA A 583 -27.02 9.26 28.65
C ALA A 583 -28.53 9.47 28.86
N ARG A 584 -28.99 9.57 30.11
CA ARG A 584 -30.40 9.80 30.46
C ARG A 584 -30.94 11.09 29.84
N GLU A 585 -30.22 12.20 29.96
CA GLU A 585 -30.61 13.48 29.35
C GLU A 585 -30.72 13.39 27.82
N LEU A 586 -29.83 12.62 27.18
CA LEU A 586 -29.81 12.47 25.73
C LEU A 586 -30.98 11.64 25.18
N VAL A 587 -31.47 10.68 25.95
CA VAL A 587 -32.50 9.70 25.54
C VAL A 587 -33.88 9.96 26.16
N ASP A 588 -34.02 10.97 27.02
CA ASP A 588 -35.23 11.27 27.82
C ASP A 588 -36.51 11.38 26.96
N ILE A 589 -36.38 11.95 25.76
CA ILE A 589 -37.51 12.16 24.85
C ILE A 589 -37.74 10.95 23.91
N TYR A 590 -36.81 9.98 23.90
CA TYR A 590 -36.73 8.89 22.92
C TYR A 590 -36.96 7.48 23.52
N LEU A 591 -36.85 7.30 24.84
CA LEU A 591 -37.06 6.03 25.53
C LEU A 591 -38.48 5.88 26.10
N SER A 592 -38.88 4.64 26.38
CA SER A 592 -40.12 4.38 27.12
C SER A 592 -40.00 4.81 28.58
N SER A 593 -41.13 5.14 29.20
CA SER A 593 -41.21 5.48 30.63
C SER A 593 -40.56 4.42 31.51
N ASP A 594 -40.74 3.16 31.17
CA ASP A 594 -40.27 2.02 31.96
C ASP A 594 -38.74 1.96 31.96
N LEU A 595 -38.11 2.15 30.80
CA LEU A 595 -36.64 2.16 30.66
C LEU A 595 -36.01 3.41 31.29
N LEU A 596 -36.68 4.57 31.24
CA LEU A 596 -36.21 5.78 31.93
C LEU A 596 -36.28 5.64 33.45
N THR A 597 -37.28 4.92 33.94
CA THR A 597 -37.42 4.60 35.36
C THR A 597 -36.30 3.65 35.78
N GLU A 598 -36.09 2.56 35.05
CA GLU A 598 -35.01 1.59 35.30
C GLU A 598 -33.62 2.25 35.28
N LEU A 599 -33.36 3.15 34.32
CA LEU A 599 -32.12 3.92 34.25
C LEU A 599 -31.96 4.86 35.46
N SER A 600 -33.04 5.52 35.88
CA SER A 600 -33.02 6.44 37.02
C SER A 600 -32.83 5.71 38.35
N ASP A 601 -33.43 4.53 38.50
CA ASP A 601 -33.25 3.66 39.66
C ASP A 601 -31.81 3.15 39.72
N THR A 602 -31.25 2.73 38.58
CA THR A 602 -29.84 2.31 38.48
C THR A 602 -28.87 3.43 38.88
N ILE A 603 -29.12 4.67 38.42
CA ILE A 603 -28.34 5.85 38.82
C ILE A 603 -28.45 6.08 40.35
N SER A 604 -29.67 5.96 40.89
CA SER A 604 -29.93 6.18 42.32
C SER A 604 -29.25 5.11 43.19
N ASP A 605 -29.29 3.86 42.78
CA ASP A 605 -28.62 2.75 43.48
C ASP A 605 -27.10 2.91 43.45
N LEU A 606 -26.53 3.29 42.31
CA LEU A 606 -25.09 3.59 42.19
C LEU A 606 -24.66 4.79 43.06
N GLN A 607 -25.53 5.81 43.19
CA GLN A 607 -25.33 6.93 44.12
C GLN A 607 -25.40 6.50 45.60
N LEU A 608 -26.19 5.47 45.92
CA LEU A 608 -26.26 4.89 47.27
C LEU A 608 -25.04 4.01 47.59
N MET A 609 -24.54 3.25 46.60
CA MET A 609 -23.38 2.34 46.75
C MET A 609 -22.04 3.07 46.89
N THR A 610 -21.90 4.28 46.36
CA THR A 610 -20.68 5.12 46.48
C THR A 610 -20.46 5.69 47.88
N GLY A 611 -21.28 5.31 48.87
CA GLY A 611 -21.21 5.91 50.21
C GLY A 611 -21.41 7.41 50.11
N GLY A 612 -22.38 7.81 49.27
CA GLY A 612 -22.65 9.19 48.89
C GLY A 612 -22.56 10.10 50.10
N THR A 613 -21.51 10.91 50.12
CA THR A 613 -21.37 12.08 50.97
C THR A 613 -22.67 12.86 50.86
N SER A 614 -23.50 12.71 51.88
CA SER A 614 -24.65 13.56 52.10
C SER A 614 -24.11 14.97 52.29
N SER A 615 -24.47 15.84 51.35
CA SER A 615 -24.69 17.28 51.49
C SER A 615 -23.77 18.19 50.68
N ASN A 616 -24.08 18.35 49.40
CA ASN A 616 -24.02 19.69 48.81
C ASN A 616 -25.25 20.52 49.24
N THR A 617 -26.43 19.93 49.39
CA THR A 617 -27.69 20.61 49.75
C THR A 617 -27.72 21.23 51.15
N THR A 618 -27.23 20.54 52.20
CA THR A 618 -27.14 21.12 53.56
C THR A 618 -26.04 22.19 53.64
N SER A 619 -24.98 22.09 52.84
CA SER A 619 -23.92 23.12 52.76
C SER A 619 -24.44 24.42 52.13
N PHE A 620 -25.25 24.32 51.06
CA PHE A 620 -25.86 25.48 50.40
C PHE A 620 -26.92 26.15 51.27
N LEU A 621 -27.73 25.37 52.00
CA LEU A 621 -28.72 25.89 52.94
C LEU A 621 -28.06 26.63 54.11
N VAL A 622 -27.06 26.01 54.76
CA VAL A 622 -26.30 26.66 55.85
C VAL A 622 -25.64 27.95 55.35
N ARG A 623 -25.05 27.94 54.15
CA ARG A 623 -24.43 29.13 53.55
C ARG A 623 -25.44 30.23 53.23
N ALA A 624 -26.62 29.88 52.73
CA ALA A 624 -27.69 30.84 52.44
C ALA A 624 -28.24 31.47 53.73
N VAL A 625 -28.45 30.68 54.79
CA VAL A 625 -28.91 31.21 56.09
C VAL A 625 -27.85 32.12 56.72
N ARG A 626 -26.54 31.77 56.67
CA ARG A 626 -25.46 32.62 57.19
C ARG A 626 -25.39 34.00 56.51
N ARG A 627 -25.83 34.09 55.25
CA ARG A 627 -25.78 35.31 54.43
C ARG A 627 -27.00 36.21 54.57
N ILE A 628 -27.98 35.86 55.40
CA ILE A 628 -29.08 36.77 55.74
C ILE A 628 -28.48 38.05 56.37
N PRO A 629 -28.75 39.24 55.80
CA PRO A 629 -28.14 40.49 56.25
C PRO A 629 -28.73 40.93 57.59
N THR A 630 -27.87 41.32 58.53
CA THR A 630 -28.26 41.69 59.92
C THR A 630 -27.95 43.14 60.26
N SER A 631 -27.66 43.96 59.26
CA SER A 631 -27.39 45.39 59.39
C SER A 631 -27.68 46.06 58.06
N GLU A 632 -28.04 47.34 58.09
CA GLU A 632 -28.38 48.13 56.92
C GLU A 632 -27.23 48.16 55.87
N ILE A 633 -25.98 48.30 56.31
CA ILE A 633 -24.79 48.30 55.45
C ILE A 633 -24.62 46.97 54.69
N ALA A 634 -24.89 45.84 55.34
CA ALA A 634 -24.81 44.53 54.69
C ALA A 634 -25.98 44.27 53.73
N PHE A 635 -27.10 44.97 53.95
CA PHE A 635 -28.28 44.87 53.11
C PHE A 635 -28.14 45.67 51.81
N SER A 636 -27.51 46.85 51.86
CA SER A 636 -27.34 47.73 50.70
C SER A 636 -26.50 47.15 49.57
N ASP A 637 -25.55 46.27 49.86
CA ASP A 637 -24.70 45.62 48.83
C ASP A 637 -25.49 44.60 47.99
N ASN A 638 -25.94 43.51 48.60
CA ASN A 638 -26.61 42.40 47.91
C ASN A 638 -27.75 41.77 48.73
N GLY A 639 -28.26 42.50 49.74
CA GLY A 639 -29.17 41.94 50.76
C GLY A 639 -30.48 41.38 50.21
N LYS A 640 -31.12 42.05 49.24
CA LYS A 640 -32.38 41.58 48.62
C LYS A 640 -32.20 40.24 47.90
N VAL A 641 -31.07 40.06 47.21
CA VAL A 641 -30.74 38.83 46.48
C VAL A 641 -30.42 37.69 47.45
N GLU A 642 -29.67 37.97 48.52
CA GLU A 642 -29.35 36.96 49.52
C GLU A 642 -30.58 36.53 50.35
N ILE A 643 -31.54 37.43 50.61
CA ILE A 643 -32.84 37.07 51.20
C ILE A 643 -33.65 36.18 50.26
N GLN A 644 -33.75 36.51 48.97
CA GLN A 644 -34.42 35.65 47.98
C GLN A 644 -33.80 34.26 47.92
N ARG A 645 -32.47 34.20 47.95
CA ARG A 645 -31.71 32.95 47.94
C ARG A 645 -31.99 32.13 49.20
N ALA A 646 -32.03 32.75 50.37
CA ALA A 646 -32.37 32.08 51.62
C ALA A 646 -33.80 31.52 51.60
N ILE A 647 -34.79 32.30 51.13
CA ILE A 647 -36.19 31.85 51.01
C ILE A 647 -36.31 30.65 50.06
N TYR A 648 -35.69 30.73 48.88
CA TYR A 648 -35.73 29.64 47.90
C TYR A 648 -35.13 28.34 48.47
N GLN A 649 -33.99 28.44 49.16
CA GLN A 649 -33.35 27.27 49.77
C GLN A 649 -34.17 26.70 50.94
N LEU A 650 -34.78 27.55 51.77
CA LEU A 650 -35.65 27.13 52.86
C LEU A 650 -36.94 26.45 52.33
N GLN A 651 -37.55 26.98 51.27
CA GLN A 651 -38.72 26.37 50.62
C GLN A 651 -38.41 24.98 50.04
N LYS A 652 -37.21 24.82 49.47
CA LYS A 652 -36.77 23.54 48.88
C LYS A 652 -36.72 22.39 49.90
N GLN A 653 -36.50 22.70 51.18
CA GLN A 653 -36.37 21.69 52.24
C GLN A 653 -37.71 21.10 52.71
N LYS A 654 -38.85 21.74 52.42
CA LYS A 654 -40.21 21.29 52.81
C LYS A 654 -40.35 20.86 54.29
N SER A 655 -39.63 21.48 55.22
CA SER A 655 -39.68 21.18 56.65
C SER A 655 -40.68 22.06 57.40
N SER A 656 -41.55 21.46 58.21
CA SER A 656 -42.53 22.16 59.06
C SER A 656 -41.88 22.91 60.23
N GLU A 657 -40.63 22.60 60.58
CA GLU A 657 -39.92 23.23 61.71
C GLU A 657 -39.32 24.60 61.34
N LEU A 658 -39.21 24.91 60.05
CA LEU A 658 -38.62 26.14 59.50
C LEU A 658 -39.68 27.11 58.94
N SER A 659 -40.96 26.74 58.96
CA SER A 659 -42.04 27.48 58.30
C SER A 659 -42.33 28.83 58.95
N SER A 660 -42.26 28.92 60.29
CA SER A 660 -42.55 30.16 61.01
C SER A 660 -41.53 31.26 60.72
N GLU A 661 -40.24 30.94 60.71
CA GLU A 661 -39.21 31.91 60.31
C GLU A 661 -39.27 32.26 58.82
N LEU A 662 -39.60 31.29 57.96
CA LEU A 662 -39.75 31.50 56.52
C LEU A 662 -40.90 32.47 56.20
N GLU A 663 -42.05 32.33 56.86
CA GLU A 663 -43.20 33.22 56.69
C GLU A 663 -42.87 34.66 57.09
N ILE A 664 -42.10 34.85 58.17
CA ILE A 664 -41.70 36.19 58.63
C ILE A 664 -40.75 36.85 57.61
N ILE A 665 -39.75 36.13 57.10
CA ILE A 665 -38.82 36.67 56.09
C ILE A 665 -39.57 36.98 54.78
N GLN A 666 -40.50 36.12 54.36
CA GLN A 666 -41.34 36.37 53.17
C GLN A 666 -42.23 37.60 53.35
N LYS A 667 -42.81 37.79 54.54
CA LYS A 667 -43.62 38.98 54.85
C LYS A 667 -42.79 40.27 54.80
N MET A 668 -41.57 40.26 55.34
CA MET A 668 -40.64 41.40 55.25
C MET A 668 -40.24 41.68 53.80
N GLN A 669 -40.07 40.64 52.98
CA GLN A 669 -39.76 40.79 51.57
C GLN A 669 -40.92 41.43 50.79
N LEU A 670 -42.16 41.04 51.08
CA LEU A 670 -43.37 41.56 50.43
C LEU A 670 -43.68 43.00 50.85
N THR A 671 -43.46 43.37 52.11
CA THR A 671 -43.72 44.74 52.61
C THR A 671 -42.57 45.70 52.34
N GLY A 672 -41.38 45.20 52.04
CA GLY A 672 -40.18 45.99 51.77
C GLY A 672 -39.58 46.68 53.00
N ASN A 673 -40.11 46.43 54.20
CA ASN A 673 -39.63 47.00 55.45
C ASN A 673 -38.89 45.94 56.27
N TYR A 674 -37.58 46.11 56.45
CA TYR A 674 -36.70 45.12 57.07
C TYR A 674 -36.24 45.58 58.47
N ASP A 675 -36.67 44.86 59.50
CA ASP A 675 -36.12 45.02 60.86
C ASP A 675 -34.86 44.15 61.01
N PHE A 676 -33.69 44.79 61.05
CA PHE A 676 -32.40 44.10 61.10
C PHE A 676 -32.13 43.41 62.43
N ASN A 677 -32.72 43.88 63.54
CA ASN A 677 -32.63 43.18 64.83
C ASN A 677 -33.45 41.88 64.76
N GLN A 678 -34.63 41.94 64.15
CA GLN A 678 -35.47 40.77 63.94
C GLN A 678 -34.83 39.77 62.97
N LEU A 679 -34.22 40.23 61.87
CA LEU A 679 -33.46 39.37 60.94
C LEU A 679 -32.27 38.68 61.61
N LYS A 680 -31.62 39.34 62.59
CA LYS A 680 -30.52 38.76 63.36
C LYS A 680 -30.98 37.61 64.24
N GLU A 681 -32.12 37.76 64.91
CA GLU A 681 -32.72 36.69 65.72
C GLU A 681 -33.21 35.53 64.85
N ILE A 682 -33.84 35.83 63.69
CA ILE A 682 -34.27 34.80 62.74
C ILE A 682 -33.09 34.01 62.20
N ARG A 683 -32.00 34.68 61.79
CA ARG A 683 -30.78 34.02 61.33
C ARG A 683 -30.22 33.08 62.40
N LYS A 684 -30.20 33.51 63.66
CA LYS A 684 -29.71 32.70 64.78
C LYS A 684 -30.61 31.48 65.01
N SER A 685 -31.93 31.65 65.01
CA SER A 685 -32.89 30.54 65.13
C SER A 685 -32.71 29.52 64.01
N LEU A 686 -32.66 29.98 62.75
CA LEU A 686 -32.48 29.13 61.58
C LEU A 686 -31.15 28.37 61.61
N LEU A 687 -30.05 29.01 62.05
CA LEU A 687 -28.77 28.31 62.18
C LEU A 687 -28.80 27.21 63.23
N VAL A 688 -29.49 27.40 64.36
CA VAL A 688 -29.64 26.36 65.40
C VAL A 688 -30.43 25.15 64.85
N LYS A 689 -31.42 25.40 63.99
CA LYS A 689 -32.25 24.34 63.40
C LYS A 689 -31.57 23.61 62.24
N VAL A 690 -30.69 24.31 61.51
CA VAL A 690 -30.10 23.81 60.25
C VAL A 690 -28.66 23.27 60.43
N LEU A 691 -27.95 23.67 61.49
CA LEU A 691 -26.64 23.09 61.80
C LEU A 691 -26.80 21.68 62.38
N PRO A 692 -25.93 20.73 62.00
CA PRO A 692 -25.96 19.37 62.55
C PRO A 692 -25.76 19.43 64.07
N LYS A 693 -26.66 18.79 64.83
CA LYS A 693 -26.49 18.63 66.28
C LYS A 693 -25.28 17.73 66.51
N GLU A 694 -24.24 18.24 67.16
CA GLU A 694 -23.13 17.39 67.61
C GLU A 694 -23.68 16.40 68.65
N ASN A 695 -23.61 15.09 68.35
CA ASN A 695 -23.82 14.05 69.36
C ASN A 695 -22.61 14.09 70.31
N ILE A 696 -22.75 14.78 71.45
CA ILE A 696 -21.69 14.89 72.46
C ILE A 696 -21.56 13.59 73.30
N PHE A 697 -22.42 12.58 73.10
CA PHE A 697 -22.27 11.28 73.74
C PHE A 697 -22.61 10.14 72.79
N THR A 698 -21.59 9.35 72.39
CA THR A 698 -21.57 7.88 72.43
C THR A 698 -20.17 7.37 72.11
N THR A 699 -19.55 6.76 73.12
CA THR A 699 -18.77 5.50 73.02
C THR A 699 -19.52 4.42 72.27
#